data_AF-A0A926CHK2-F1
#
_entry.id   AF-A0A926CHK2-F1
#
_cell.length_a   1.000
_cell.length_b   1.000
_cell.length_c   1.000
_cell.angle_alpha   90.00
_cell.angle_beta   90.00
_cell.angle_gamma   90.00
#
_symmetry.space_group_name_H-M   'P 1'
#
loop_
_entity.id
_entity.type
_entity.pdbx_description
1 polymer ?
#
loop_
_entity_poly.entity_id
_entity_poly.type
_entity_poly.pdbx_seq_one_letter_code
_entity_poly.pdbx_strand_id
1 'polypeptide(L)'
;MRMQSVFESWDSTRPVLPLRSRLYSLEPVGIGTPFVESLSGYIARLADAHAVSVGNLVGRELSALALSPLVHPSREQAASDSHGFCGRSYAINGLGDSSKRWVEAVQAGTMRADLRFLTLLPFEKAFWPHALFRSYRVWCPACYEDSRVAGSIVHEPLLWALKTVIFCPKHRHPLERVCPHCSRPQKPFTVLLRPGHCSKCQGWLGGSGSKVLRPPFDPFNAEAAQWYAEQVSELLAAAPHLDSSPLRETFTVNFRACVDVVAEGHKQAFASAAKMCPGTVLSLITQNSLPNIPTLLRISYHLNIPVMTFLNPQTASAISHWRAAQGRIQRKRLPAARASEKIRAGLERATTEQPPPLLSDVARRLGYIKLDRLYREDPKLCRQVASNYQNSIRGKRRKPSDKRFCSLATMKRALQASLAQELPSAAYYVALDLGFVGERTLRRKFPDLCRAIQEKIDAQNAVNIASMGSTLKAALDDEQPPSLSQLCERLGCSRPVVLRRRFSDLCDQLLARRRAYRVHQIETLKGRLHEVSLESPTLSLEQACKQVGFSRQRLVTLCPKESAAIVARYERSRGESKQRRIEELNSEVRRIVQKLYQEGKCPSHRRVTALLAESVSRSWVAIDAAVKAAKKELNAALHDSG
;
A
#
# COMPACT_ATOMS: atom_id res chain seq x y z
N MET A 1 -34.43 -76.48 -50.61
CA MET A 1 -33.92 -75.99 -49.31
C MET A 1 -33.45 -74.55 -49.46
N ARG A 2 -34.20 -73.56 -48.94
CA ARG A 2 -33.72 -72.19 -48.76
C ARG A 2 -33.31 -72.05 -47.29
N MET A 3 -32.02 -71.94 -47.01
CA MET A 3 -31.53 -71.59 -45.68
C MET A 3 -31.85 -70.11 -45.44
N GLN A 4 -32.73 -69.84 -44.47
CA GLN A 4 -32.89 -68.51 -43.88
C GLN A 4 -31.62 -68.20 -43.07
N SER A 5 -30.94 -67.11 -43.40
CA SER A 5 -29.88 -66.55 -42.55
C SER A 5 -30.53 -65.81 -41.39
N VAL A 6 -30.56 -66.47 -40.22
CA VAL A 6 -31.06 -65.96 -38.94
C VAL A 6 -29.91 -65.30 -38.18
N PHE A 7 -29.48 -64.11 -38.61
CA PHE A 7 -28.72 -63.22 -37.72
C PHE A 7 -29.13 -61.77 -37.97
N GLU A 8 -29.53 -61.08 -36.90
CA GLU A 8 -29.69 -59.63 -36.88
C GLU A 8 -28.38 -58.99 -37.34
N SER A 9 -28.43 -58.05 -38.28
CA SER A 9 -27.27 -57.29 -38.70
C SER A 9 -26.86 -56.33 -37.57
N TRP A 10 -25.73 -56.58 -36.93
CA TRP A 10 -25.20 -55.68 -35.90
C TRP A 10 -24.66 -54.41 -36.56
N ASP A 11 -25.24 -53.26 -36.23
CA ASP A 11 -24.70 -51.96 -36.64
C ASP A 11 -23.34 -51.76 -35.96
N SER A 12 -22.28 -51.95 -36.75
CA SER A 12 -20.89 -51.80 -36.32
C SER A 12 -20.36 -50.37 -36.54
N THR A 13 -21.25 -49.41 -36.86
CA THR A 13 -20.85 -48.02 -36.93
C THR A 13 -20.39 -47.56 -35.54
N ARG A 14 -19.13 -47.10 -35.47
CA ARG A 14 -18.61 -46.56 -34.21
C ARG A 14 -19.44 -45.34 -33.84
N PRO A 15 -20.08 -45.30 -32.65
CA PRO A 15 -20.82 -44.13 -32.24
C PRO A 15 -19.87 -42.94 -32.20
N VAL A 16 -20.29 -41.81 -32.76
CA VAL A 16 -19.52 -40.56 -32.68
C VAL A 16 -19.49 -40.16 -31.21
N LEU A 17 -18.36 -40.43 -30.55
CA LEU A 17 -18.17 -40.05 -29.16
C LEU A 17 -18.02 -38.52 -29.08
N PRO A 18 -18.77 -37.83 -28.19
CA PRO A 18 -18.61 -36.39 -28.05
C PRO A 18 -17.21 -36.07 -27.53
N LEU A 19 -16.67 -34.94 -27.97
CA LEU A 19 -15.37 -34.41 -27.54
C LEU A 19 -15.29 -34.37 -26.01
N ARG A 20 -14.26 -35.02 -25.45
CA ARG A 20 -13.99 -35.04 -24.01
C ARG A 20 -13.22 -33.77 -23.63
N SER A 21 -13.41 -33.31 -22.39
CA SER A 21 -12.59 -32.21 -21.85
C SER A 21 -11.11 -32.63 -21.83
N ARG A 22 -10.22 -31.68 -22.16
CA ARG A 22 -8.77 -31.91 -22.13
C ARG A 22 -8.26 -32.09 -20.69
N LEU A 23 -8.85 -31.38 -19.74
CA LEU A 23 -8.54 -31.38 -18.32
C LEU A 23 -9.74 -31.90 -17.52
N TYR A 24 -9.50 -32.44 -16.32
CA TYR A 24 -10.57 -32.85 -15.41
C TYR A 24 -11.53 -31.70 -15.11
N SER A 25 -12.84 -31.98 -15.24
CA SER A 25 -13.92 -31.04 -14.93
C SER A 25 -14.20 -31.02 -13.43
N LEU A 26 -13.20 -30.60 -12.64
CA LEU A 26 -13.34 -30.54 -11.18
C LEU A 26 -14.47 -29.58 -10.80
N GLU A 27 -15.25 -29.96 -9.79
CA GLU A 27 -16.24 -29.06 -9.22
C GLU A 27 -15.52 -27.97 -8.39
N PRO A 28 -15.79 -26.68 -8.67
CA PRO A 28 -15.29 -25.59 -7.85
C PRO A 28 -15.87 -25.64 -6.45
N VAL A 29 -15.06 -25.34 -5.44
CA VAL A 29 -15.54 -25.39 -4.06
C VAL A 29 -16.17 -24.08 -3.65
N GLY A 30 -17.40 -24.16 -3.14
CA GLY A 30 -18.04 -23.09 -2.38
C GLY A 30 -18.50 -21.89 -3.19
N ILE A 31 -18.84 -22.04 -4.47
CA ILE A 31 -19.53 -20.98 -5.23
C ILE A 31 -20.81 -20.59 -4.47
N GLY A 32 -21.03 -19.28 -4.30
CA GLY A 32 -22.18 -18.77 -3.53
C GLY A 32 -21.97 -18.80 -2.02
N THR A 33 -20.76 -19.14 -1.53
CA THR A 33 -20.45 -19.20 -0.10
C THR A 33 -19.36 -18.20 0.29
N PRO A 34 -19.27 -17.82 1.58
CA PRO A 34 -18.18 -17.01 2.14
C PRO A 34 -16.77 -17.48 1.80
N PHE A 35 -16.57 -18.79 1.62
CA PHE A 35 -15.27 -19.43 1.44
C PHE A 35 -15.11 -19.98 0.01
N VAL A 36 -15.73 -19.34 -0.99
CA VAL A 36 -15.53 -19.68 -2.40
C VAL A 36 -14.05 -19.79 -2.75
N GLU A 37 -13.71 -20.84 -3.50
CA GLU A 37 -12.36 -21.09 -3.98
C GLU A 37 -11.86 -19.99 -4.92
N SER A 38 -10.56 -19.71 -4.85
CA SER A 38 -9.89 -18.82 -5.81
C SER A 38 -9.53 -19.57 -7.09
N LEU A 39 -9.51 -18.87 -8.24
CA LEU A 39 -9.07 -19.47 -9.50
C LEU A 39 -7.63 -20.01 -9.42
N SER A 40 -6.74 -19.30 -8.71
CA SER A 40 -5.39 -19.81 -8.42
C SER A 40 -5.38 -21.12 -7.62
N GLY A 41 -6.28 -21.25 -6.65
CA GLY A 41 -6.44 -22.46 -5.83
C GLY A 41 -7.03 -23.62 -6.64
N TYR A 42 -8.04 -23.33 -7.47
CA TYR A 42 -8.64 -24.30 -8.38
C TYR A 42 -7.61 -24.85 -9.37
N ILE A 43 -6.77 -23.99 -9.97
CA ILE A 43 -5.68 -24.46 -10.86
C ILE A 43 -4.67 -25.32 -10.09
N ALA A 44 -4.37 -24.99 -8.84
CA ALA A 44 -3.50 -25.82 -8.00
C ALA A 44 -4.10 -27.19 -7.70
N ARG A 45 -5.41 -27.27 -7.42
CA ARG A 45 -6.12 -28.56 -7.30
C ARG A 45 -6.18 -29.32 -8.60
N LEU A 46 -6.39 -28.63 -9.72
CA LEU A 46 -6.42 -29.25 -11.03
C LEU A 46 -5.05 -29.86 -11.36
N ALA A 47 -3.96 -29.17 -11.06
CA ALA A 47 -2.60 -29.69 -11.23
C ALA A 47 -2.35 -30.91 -10.34
N ASP A 48 -2.75 -30.85 -9.06
CA ASP A 48 -2.65 -31.97 -8.11
C ASP A 48 -3.43 -33.20 -8.59
N ALA A 49 -4.66 -33.00 -9.11
CA ALA A 49 -5.49 -34.07 -9.65
C ALA A 49 -4.85 -34.74 -10.89
N HIS A 50 -4.13 -33.98 -11.71
CA HIS A 50 -3.36 -34.49 -12.85
C HIS A 50 -1.96 -35.00 -12.47
N ALA A 51 -1.59 -34.98 -11.18
CA ALA A 51 -0.25 -35.34 -10.69
C ALA A 51 0.90 -34.56 -11.38
N VAL A 52 0.66 -33.29 -11.74
CA VAL A 52 1.64 -32.40 -12.36
C VAL A 52 1.84 -31.13 -11.54
N SER A 53 2.93 -30.41 -11.78
CA SER A 53 3.12 -29.07 -11.20
C SER A 53 2.19 -28.06 -11.85
N VAL A 54 1.84 -27.00 -11.12
CA VAL A 54 1.11 -25.84 -11.67
C VAL A 54 1.86 -25.25 -12.85
N GLY A 55 3.20 -25.19 -12.77
CA GLY A 55 4.02 -24.69 -13.88
C GLY A 55 3.85 -25.50 -15.16
N ASN A 56 3.84 -26.83 -15.06
CA ASN A 56 3.62 -27.70 -16.22
C ASN A 56 2.19 -27.62 -16.75
N LEU A 57 1.18 -27.68 -15.87
CA LEU A 57 -0.22 -27.54 -16.27
C LEU A 57 -0.47 -26.22 -17.00
N VAL A 58 0.04 -25.11 -16.46
CA VAL A 58 -0.15 -23.79 -17.06
C VAL A 58 0.66 -23.64 -18.35
N GLY A 59 1.95 -23.95 -18.28
CA GLY A 59 2.90 -23.67 -19.35
C GLY A 59 2.72 -24.55 -20.57
N ARG A 60 2.43 -25.85 -20.36
CA ARG A 60 2.37 -26.85 -21.43
C ARG A 60 0.94 -27.10 -21.92
N GLU A 61 -0.06 -27.03 -21.03
CA GLU A 61 -1.46 -27.34 -21.39
C GLU A 61 -2.32 -26.08 -21.55
N LEU A 62 -2.49 -25.28 -20.50
CA LEU A 62 -3.42 -24.13 -20.55
C LEU A 62 -2.98 -23.05 -21.54
N SER A 63 -1.68 -22.86 -21.73
CA SER A 63 -1.17 -21.86 -22.68
C SER A 63 -1.50 -22.22 -24.13
N ALA A 64 -1.64 -23.50 -24.47
CA ALA A 64 -2.05 -23.96 -25.80
C ALA A 64 -3.56 -23.79 -26.06
N LEU A 65 -4.36 -23.73 -24.99
CA LEU A 65 -5.82 -23.56 -25.05
C LEU A 65 -6.25 -22.09 -25.04
N ALA A 66 -5.34 -21.17 -24.75
CA ALA A 66 -5.62 -19.74 -24.68
C ALA A 66 -5.44 -19.08 -26.05
N LEU A 67 -6.36 -18.19 -26.42
CA LEU A 67 -6.27 -17.37 -27.65
C LEU A 67 -5.06 -16.42 -27.65
N SER A 68 -4.47 -16.17 -26.49
CA SER A 68 -3.25 -15.39 -26.33
C SER A 68 -2.38 -16.01 -25.25
N PRO A 69 -1.05 -15.91 -25.35
CA PRO A 69 -0.16 -16.54 -24.38
C PRO A 69 -0.50 -16.13 -22.95
N LEU A 70 -0.90 -17.10 -22.12
CA LEU A 70 -1.06 -16.88 -20.69
C LEU A 70 0.29 -16.54 -20.06
N VAL A 71 1.36 -17.11 -20.60
CA VAL A 71 2.72 -17.03 -20.11
C VAL A 71 3.63 -16.44 -21.19
N HIS A 72 4.51 -15.52 -20.78
CA HIS A 72 5.61 -15.05 -21.63
C HIS A 72 6.90 -15.69 -21.11
N PRO A 73 7.66 -16.40 -21.96
CA PRO A 73 8.97 -16.90 -21.58
C PRO A 73 9.87 -15.71 -21.21
N SER A 74 10.49 -15.73 -20.04
CA SER A 74 11.56 -14.77 -19.75
C SER A 74 12.78 -15.08 -20.64
N ARG A 75 13.48 -14.06 -21.14
CA ARG A 75 14.70 -14.22 -21.99
C ARG A 75 15.78 -15.12 -21.36
N GLU A 76 15.78 -15.28 -20.03
CA GLU A 76 16.71 -16.14 -19.27
C GLU A 76 16.32 -17.64 -19.27
N GLN A 77 15.17 -18.02 -19.84
CA GLN A 77 14.61 -19.38 -19.80
C GLN A 77 14.52 -20.05 -21.18
N ALA A 78 15.40 -19.67 -22.11
CA ALA A 78 15.54 -20.28 -23.44
C ALA A 78 16.23 -21.67 -23.38
N ALA A 79 15.90 -22.50 -22.39
CA ALA A 79 16.21 -23.92 -22.39
C ALA A 79 15.06 -24.67 -23.07
N SER A 80 15.37 -25.71 -23.84
CA SER A 80 14.42 -26.39 -24.75
C SER A 80 13.23 -27.09 -24.07
N ASP A 81 13.18 -27.18 -22.73
CA ASP A 81 12.11 -27.84 -21.96
C ASP A 81 11.48 -26.94 -20.86
N SER A 82 11.69 -25.63 -20.93
CA SER A 82 11.07 -24.69 -19.97
C SER A 82 9.56 -24.57 -20.19
N HIS A 83 8.77 -24.79 -19.13
CA HIS A 83 7.32 -24.52 -19.15
C HIS A 83 7.01 -23.00 -19.18
N GLY A 84 8.00 -22.12 -19.11
CA GLY A 84 7.87 -20.65 -19.18
C GLY A 84 7.16 -19.98 -17.99
N PHE A 85 6.38 -20.73 -17.20
CA PHE A 85 5.62 -20.18 -16.09
C PHE A 85 6.50 -19.70 -14.93
N CYS A 86 6.51 -18.39 -14.71
CA CYS A 86 7.11 -17.78 -13.53
C CYS A 86 6.03 -17.40 -12.51
N GLY A 87 6.38 -17.47 -11.21
CA GLY A 87 5.43 -17.23 -10.14
C GLY A 87 4.76 -15.85 -10.24
N ARG A 88 3.43 -15.81 -10.15
CA ARG A 88 2.60 -14.62 -10.40
C ARG A 88 2.00 -14.03 -9.14
N SER A 89 1.51 -12.79 -9.28
CA SER A 89 0.62 -12.15 -8.31
C SER A 89 -0.80 -12.73 -8.40
N TYR A 90 -1.66 -12.40 -7.44
CA TYR A 90 -3.08 -12.76 -7.45
C TYR A 90 -3.92 -12.01 -8.51
N ALA A 91 -3.30 -11.32 -9.48
CA ALA A 91 -4.03 -10.64 -10.56
C ALA A 91 -4.93 -11.58 -11.37
N ILE A 92 -4.63 -12.89 -11.39
CA ILE A 92 -5.49 -13.93 -11.97
C ILE A 92 -6.91 -13.93 -11.36
N ASN A 93 -7.05 -13.60 -10.08
CA ASN A 93 -8.32 -13.57 -9.36
C ASN A 93 -9.06 -12.20 -9.46
N GLY A 94 -8.58 -11.29 -10.31
CA GLY A 94 -9.00 -9.89 -10.43
C GLY A 94 -10.29 -9.57 -11.19
N LEU A 95 -10.39 -8.30 -11.57
CA LEU A 95 -11.56 -7.58 -12.13
C LEU A 95 -11.31 -7.13 -13.58
N GLY A 96 -10.57 -7.87 -14.40
CA GLY A 96 -10.25 -7.37 -15.75
C GLY A 96 -9.74 -8.42 -16.71
N ASP A 97 -9.28 -7.95 -17.88
CA ASP A 97 -8.98 -8.79 -19.04
C ASP A 97 -7.93 -9.88 -18.77
N SER A 98 -7.01 -9.63 -17.84
CA SER A 98 -6.09 -10.68 -17.39
C SER A 98 -6.87 -11.86 -16.80
N SER A 99 -7.79 -11.62 -15.86
CA SER A 99 -8.60 -12.66 -15.22
C SER A 99 -9.54 -13.35 -16.20
N LYS A 100 -10.16 -12.60 -17.13
CA LYS A 100 -11.02 -13.17 -18.19
C LYS A 100 -10.27 -14.20 -19.03
N ARG A 101 -9.08 -13.84 -19.54
CA ARG A 101 -8.24 -14.76 -20.32
C ARG A 101 -7.90 -16.05 -19.58
N TRP A 102 -7.63 -15.95 -18.28
CA TRP A 102 -7.36 -17.13 -17.45
C TRP A 102 -8.61 -17.99 -17.25
N VAL A 103 -9.76 -17.38 -16.98
CA VAL A 103 -11.04 -18.09 -16.87
C VAL A 103 -11.36 -18.80 -18.18
N GLU A 104 -11.29 -18.10 -19.31
CA GLU A 104 -11.55 -18.65 -20.65
C GLU A 104 -10.67 -19.86 -20.96
N ALA A 105 -9.36 -19.77 -20.72
CA ALA A 105 -8.43 -20.87 -20.98
C ALA A 105 -8.71 -22.11 -20.11
N VAL A 106 -8.99 -21.91 -18.81
CA VAL A 106 -9.31 -23.03 -17.91
C VAL A 106 -10.68 -23.63 -18.25
N GLN A 107 -11.66 -22.80 -18.62
CA GLN A 107 -12.98 -23.27 -19.06
C GLN A 107 -12.89 -24.06 -20.37
N ALA A 108 -12.09 -23.62 -21.34
CA ALA A 108 -11.84 -24.37 -22.57
C ALA A 108 -11.24 -25.76 -22.28
N GLY A 109 -10.31 -25.85 -21.32
CA GLY A 109 -9.70 -27.13 -20.94
C GLY A 109 -10.63 -28.05 -20.15
N THR A 110 -11.48 -27.50 -19.28
CA THR A 110 -12.30 -28.27 -18.32
C THR A 110 -13.76 -28.43 -18.75
N MET A 111 -14.20 -27.73 -19.80
CA MET A 111 -15.59 -27.61 -20.25
C MET A 111 -16.56 -27.06 -19.18
N ARG A 112 -16.03 -26.31 -18.20
CA ARG A 112 -16.83 -25.58 -17.19
C ARG A 112 -17.25 -24.21 -17.70
N ALA A 113 -18.33 -23.65 -17.16
CA ALA A 113 -18.86 -22.32 -17.52
C ALA A 113 -18.98 -21.36 -16.32
N ASP A 114 -18.69 -21.84 -15.11
CA ASP A 114 -18.93 -21.17 -13.83
C ASP A 114 -17.65 -20.64 -13.16
N LEU A 115 -16.48 -20.81 -13.78
CA LEU A 115 -15.18 -20.48 -13.16
C LEU A 115 -14.95 -18.98 -12.95
N ARG A 116 -15.76 -18.12 -13.61
CA ARG A 116 -15.77 -16.67 -13.35
C ARG A 116 -16.04 -16.33 -11.88
N PHE A 117 -16.80 -17.17 -11.16
CA PHE A 117 -17.13 -16.96 -9.74
C PHE A 117 -15.97 -17.26 -8.79
N LEU A 118 -14.87 -17.81 -9.29
CA LEU A 118 -13.62 -18.01 -8.53
C LEU A 118 -12.68 -16.79 -8.59
N THR A 119 -13.19 -15.69 -9.14
CA THR A 119 -12.50 -14.42 -9.32
C THR A 119 -13.40 -13.27 -8.87
N LEU A 120 -12.90 -12.05 -8.96
CA LEU A 120 -13.71 -10.86 -8.73
C LEU A 120 -14.50 -10.39 -9.98
N LEU A 121 -14.38 -11.05 -11.13
CA LEU A 121 -15.08 -10.66 -12.38
C LEU A 121 -16.57 -10.30 -12.23
N PRO A 122 -17.38 -10.96 -11.37
CA PRO A 122 -18.78 -10.55 -11.15
C PRO A 122 -18.96 -9.08 -10.74
N PHE A 123 -17.91 -8.43 -10.22
CA PHE A 123 -17.92 -7.04 -9.78
C PHE A 123 -17.13 -6.08 -10.67
N GLU A 124 -16.68 -6.50 -11.86
CA GLU A 124 -15.82 -5.71 -12.76
C GLU A 124 -16.34 -4.29 -13.00
N LYS A 125 -17.64 -4.15 -13.24
CA LYS A 125 -18.29 -2.85 -13.51
C LYS A 125 -18.54 -2.01 -12.25
N ALA A 126 -18.49 -2.62 -11.07
CA ALA A 126 -18.85 -1.98 -9.80
C ALA A 126 -17.65 -1.32 -9.09
N PHE A 127 -16.43 -1.86 -9.29
CA PHE A 127 -15.27 -1.45 -8.51
C PHE A 127 -14.09 -1.01 -9.35
N TRP A 128 -13.33 -0.04 -8.84
CA TRP A 128 -12.06 0.34 -9.42
C TRP A 128 -10.95 -0.68 -9.04
N PRO A 129 -10.19 -1.24 -10.03
CA PRO A 129 -9.26 -2.35 -9.80
C PRO A 129 -7.89 -1.88 -9.27
N HIS A 130 -7.85 -1.36 -8.04
CA HIS A 130 -6.61 -0.85 -7.46
C HIS A 130 -6.20 -1.48 -6.15
N ALA A 131 -4.96 -1.97 -6.11
CA ALA A 131 -4.27 -2.49 -4.92
C ALA A 131 -5.10 -3.50 -4.09
N LEU A 132 -5.98 -4.26 -4.74
CA LEU A 132 -6.90 -5.20 -4.10
C LEU A 132 -6.18 -6.39 -3.49
N PHE A 133 -5.14 -6.86 -4.17
CA PHE A 133 -4.46 -8.10 -3.83
C PHE A 133 -3.19 -7.87 -3.04
N ARG A 134 -2.89 -8.82 -2.15
CA ARG A 134 -1.60 -8.88 -1.46
C ARG A 134 -0.50 -9.47 -2.36
N SER A 135 0.75 -9.23 -2.00
CA SER A 135 1.93 -9.72 -2.74
C SER A 135 2.50 -11.04 -2.22
N TYR A 136 1.89 -11.63 -1.19
CA TYR A 136 2.34 -12.85 -0.52
C TYR A 136 1.15 -13.75 -0.20
N ARG A 137 1.35 -15.06 -0.18
CA ARG A 137 0.33 -16.03 0.22
C ARG A 137 0.07 -15.93 1.72
N VAL A 138 -1.21 -16.07 2.11
CA VAL A 138 -1.62 -16.26 3.51
C VAL A 138 -2.63 -17.39 3.63
N TRP A 139 -2.81 -17.91 4.83
CA TRP A 139 -3.79 -18.96 5.10
C TRP A 139 -4.28 -18.93 6.55
N CYS A 140 -5.37 -19.64 6.83
CA CYS A 140 -5.78 -19.99 8.18
C CYS A 140 -5.40 -21.46 8.43
N PRO A 141 -4.48 -21.76 9.37
CA PRO A 141 -4.11 -23.15 9.67
C PRO A 141 -5.30 -23.97 10.17
N ALA A 142 -6.21 -23.38 10.94
CA ALA A 142 -7.40 -24.04 11.42
C ALA A 142 -8.38 -24.38 10.29
N CYS A 143 -8.57 -23.51 9.28
CA CYS A 143 -9.37 -23.85 8.10
C CYS A 143 -8.80 -25.06 7.35
N TYR A 144 -7.48 -25.11 7.15
CA TYR A 144 -6.87 -26.28 6.52
C TYR A 144 -7.02 -27.53 7.37
N GLU A 145 -6.84 -27.42 8.68
CA GLU A 145 -6.96 -28.55 9.60
C GLU A 145 -8.38 -29.09 9.66
N ASP A 146 -9.38 -28.22 9.79
CA ASP A 146 -10.79 -28.58 9.74
C ASP A 146 -11.10 -29.38 8.48
N SER A 147 -10.65 -28.89 7.32
CA SER A 147 -10.91 -29.55 6.04
C SER A 147 -10.27 -30.94 5.97
N ARG A 148 -9.02 -31.06 6.45
CA ARG A 148 -8.28 -32.33 6.52
C ARG A 148 -8.95 -33.33 7.45
N VAL A 149 -9.30 -32.92 8.67
CA VAL A 149 -9.93 -33.78 9.68
C VAL A 149 -11.31 -34.24 9.21
N ALA A 150 -12.07 -33.36 8.56
CA ALA A 150 -13.38 -33.70 8.01
C ALA A 150 -13.32 -34.56 6.73
N GLY A 151 -12.13 -34.87 6.20
CA GLY A 151 -11.97 -35.55 4.90
C GLY A 151 -12.52 -34.75 3.72
N SER A 152 -12.77 -33.46 3.90
CA SER A 152 -13.31 -32.58 2.86
C SER A 152 -12.20 -32.04 1.96
N ILE A 153 -12.59 -31.52 0.80
CA ILE A 153 -11.66 -30.97 -0.17
C ILE A 153 -10.91 -29.77 0.43
N VAL A 154 -9.58 -29.85 0.48
CA VAL A 154 -8.72 -28.75 0.90
C VAL A 154 -8.54 -27.77 -0.26
N HIS A 155 -9.00 -26.54 -0.10
CA HIS A 155 -8.93 -25.49 -1.13
C HIS A 155 -8.38 -24.17 -0.60
N GLU A 156 -8.08 -23.24 -1.51
CA GLU A 156 -7.68 -21.87 -1.17
C GLU A 156 -8.83 -20.88 -1.40
N PRO A 157 -9.44 -20.34 -0.33
CA PRO A 157 -10.49 -19.33 -0.45
C PRO A 157 -10.02 -18.05 -1.14
N LEU A 158 -10.87 -17.49 -2.01
CA LEU A 158 -10.65 -16.23 -2.72
C LEU A 158 -10.42 -15.05 -1.76
N LEU A 159 -11.09 -15.04 -0.61
CA LEU A 159 -10.93 -13.99 0.39
C LEU A 159 -9.49 -13.85 0.89
N TRP A 160 -8.69 -14.92 0.91
CA TRP A 160 -7.28 -14.87 1.33
C TRP A 160 -6.40 -14.13 0.33
N ALA A 161 -6.80 -14.00 -0.93
CA ALA A 161 -6.05 -13.22 -1.92
C ALA A 161 -6.13 -11.70 -1.66
N LEU A 162 -7.18 -11.23 -0.98
CA LEU A 162 -7.50 -9.81 -0.83
C LEU A 162 -6.71 -9.18 0.32
N LYS A 163 -5.99 -8.09 0.06
CA LYS A 163 -5.11 -7.42 1.03
C LYS A 163 -5.82 -6.93 2.30
N THR A 164 -7.10 -6.58 2.19
CA THR A 164 -7.93 -6.07 3.29
C THR A 164 -8.32 -7.14 4.31
N VAL A 165 -8.31 -8.42 3.92
CA VAL A 165 -8.76 -9.52 4.79
C VAL A 165 -7.57 -10.10 5.55
N ILE A 166 -7.23 -9.54 6.71
CA ILE A 166 -6.09 -10.01 7.51
C ILE A 166 -6.48 -11.03 8.59
N PHE A 167 -7.78 -11.24 8.81
CA PHE A 167 -8.36 -12.19 9.75
C PHE A 167 -9.16 -13.27 9.03
N CYS A 168 -9.22 -14.46 9.62
CA CYS A 168 -10.15 -15.50 9.18
C CYS A 168 -11.54 -15.24 9.79
N PRO A 169 -12.60 -15.08 8.99
CA PRO A 169 -13.94 -14.81 9.52
C PRO A 169 -14.54 -16.03 10.25
N LYS A 170 -14.12 -17.26 9.92
CA LYS A 170 -14.56 -18.51 10.57
C LYS A 170 -13.90 -18.72 11.93
N HIS A 171 -12.57 -18.66 11.98
CA HIS A 171 -11.80 -18.96 13.21
C HIS A 171 -11.39 -17.72 14.01
N ARG A 172 -11.74 -16.51 13.54
CA ARG A 172 -11.57 -15.22 14.24
C ARG A 172 -10.16 -14.96 14.75
N HIS A 173 -9.16 -15.30 13.94
CA HIS A 173 -7.75 -15.02 14.25
C HIS A 173 -7.00 -14.53 12.99
N PRO A 174 -5.83 -13.87 13.16
CA PRO A 174 -5.02 -13.42 12.03
C PRO A 174 -4.64 -14.57 11.10
N LEU A 175 -4.60 -14.29 9.79
CA LEU A 175 -4.08 -15.22 8.79
C LEU A 175 -2.55 -15.30 8.88
N GLU A 176 -2.00 -16.50 8.69
CA GLU A 176 -0.56 -16.76 8.73
C GLU A 176 0.09 -16.52 7.37
N ARG A 177 1.34 -16.05 7.38
CA ARG A 177 2.13 -15.73 6.17
C ARG A 177 3.43 -16.53 6.09
N VAL A 178 3.94 -16.99 7.22
CA VAL A 178 5.26 -17.62 7.34
C VAL A 178 5.05 -19.10 7.60
N CYS A 179 5.69 -19.95 6.79
CA CYS A 179 5.56 -21.38 6.94
C CYS A 179 6.18 -21.83 8.29
N PRO A 180 5.48 -22.63 9.11
CA PRO A 180 6.02 -23.10 10.39
C PRO A 180 7.19 -24.08 10.23
N HIS A 181 7.34 -24.72 9.07
CA HIS A 181 8.39 -25.73 8.82
C HIS A 181 9.69 -25.12 8.32
N CYS A 182 9.61 -24.18 7.37
CA CYS A 182 10.82 -23.60 6.74
C CYS A 182 11.03 -22.12 7.04
N SER A 183 10.15 -21.49 7.84
CA SER A 183 10.22 -20.07 8.24
C SER A 183 10.29 -19.07 7.09
N ARG A 184 9.90 -19.47 5.87
CA ARG A 184 9.93 -18.61 4.67
C ARG A 184 8.52 -18.17 4.29
N PRO A 185 8.32 -16.89 3.91
CA PRO A 185 7.09 -16.47 3.27
C PRO A 185 6.99 -17.04 1.85
N GLN A 186 5.77 -17.13 1.33
CA GLN A 186 5.46 -17.70 0.01
C GLN A 186 4.88 -16.64 -0.93
N LYS A 187 5.23 -16.75 -2.22
CA LYS A 187 4.58 -15.97 -3.28
C LYS A 187 3.17 -16.54 -3.55
N PRO A 188 2.22 -15.71 -4.04
CA PRO A 188 0.82 -16.10 -4.27
C PRO A 188 0.60 -17.33 -5.16
N PHE A 189 1.12 -17.32 -6.39
CA PHE A 189 0.86 -18.36 -7.39
C PHE A 189 2.18 -18.86 -7.95
N THR A 190 2.64 -20.03 -7.49
CA THR A 190 3.99 -20.59 -7.77
C THR A 190 3.91 -21.94 -8.48
N VAL A 191 4.99 -22.34 -9.14
CA VAL A 191 5.11 -23.63 -9.88
C VAL A 191 4.69 -24.84 -9.03
N LEU A 192 5.09 -24.87 -7.75
CA LEU A 192 4.80 -25.97 -6.82
C LEU A 192 3.71 -25.60 -5.80
N LEU A 193 2.76 -24.74 -6.19
CA LEU A 193 1.64 -24.43 -5.32
C LEU A 193 0.74 -25.66 -5.15
N ARG A 194 0.46 -26.00 -3.90
CA ARG A 194 -0.48 -27.05 -3.52
C ARG A 194 -1.35 -26.56 -2.35
N PRO A 195 -2.69 -26.70 -2.39
CA PRO A 195 -3.55 -26.33 -1.28
C PRO A 195 -3.11 -27.03 0.02
N GLY A 196 -3.14 -26.29 1.14
CA GLY A 196 -2.73 -26.83 2.43
C GLY A 196 -1.23 -27.10 2.62
N HIS A 197 -0.37 -26.94 1.60
CA HIS A 197 1.07 -27.27 1.70
C HIS A 197 1.97 -26.08 1.35
N CYS A 198 3.17 -26.05 1.90
CA CYS A 198 4.16 -25.02 1.58
C CYS A 198 4.76 -25.25 0.18
N SER A 199 4.67 -24.27 -0.72
CA SER A 199 5.22 -24.34 -2.08
C SER A 199 6.75 -24.36 -2.17
N LYS A 200 7.45 -24.33 -1.03
CA LYS A 200 8.92 -24.44 -0.94
C LYS A 200 9.36 -25.75 -0.32
N CYS A 201 8.89 -26.07 0.88
CA CYS A 201 9.29 -27.28 1.61
C CYS A 201 8.26 -28.43 1.52
N GLN A 202 7.10 -28.18 0.92
CA GLN A 202 5.98 -29.11 0.82
C GLN A 202 5.38 -29.57 2.16
N GLY A 203 5.80 -29.02 3.30
CA GLY A 203 5.19 -29.30 4.60
C GLY A 203 3.75 -28.79 4.71
N TRP A 204 2.89 -29.57 5.40
CA TRP A 204 1.49 -29.23 5.69
C TRP A 204 1.37 -27.93 6.50
N LEU A 205 0.45 -27.05 6.11
CA LEU A 205 0.25 -25.71 6.68
C LEU A 205 -0.91 -25.62 7.67
N GLY A 206 -1.69 -26.69 7.81
CA GLY A 206 -2.73 -26.81 8.84
C GLY A 206 -2.16 -27.26 10.19
N GLY A 207 -2.96 -27.06 11.22
CA GLY A 207 -2.60 -27.38 12.61
C GLY A 207 -2.08 -26.17 13.38
N SER A 208 -2.07 -26.28 14.71
CA SER A 208 -1.54 -25.23 15.56
C SER A 208 -0.03 -25.16 15.40
N GLY A 209 0.45 -24.20 14.60
CA GLY A 209 1.84 -23.74 14.70
C GLY A 209 2.15 -23.48 16.17
N SER A 210 3.32 -23.97 16.61
CA SER A 210 3.86 -23.85 17.98
C SER A 210 3.45 -22.53 18.64
N LYS A 211 3.22 -22.56 19.97
CA LYS A 211 2.89 -21.41 20.85
C LYS A 211 4.00 -20.34 20.83
N VAL A 212 4.34 -19.82 19.67
CA VAL A 212 5.14 -18.62 19.52
C VAL A 212 4.29 -17.52 20.12
N LEU A 213 4.76 -16.95 21.22
CA LEU A 213 4.18 -15.79 21.86
C LEU A 213 3.95 -14.73 20.78
N ARG A 214 2.70 -14.62 20.34
CA ARG A 214 2.30 -13.65 19.33
C ARG A 214 2.35 -12.29 20.02
N PRO A 215 2.99 -11.27 19.43
CA PRO A 215 2.80 -9.92 19.93
C PRO A 215 1.29 -9.64 19.94
N PRO A 216 0.75 -9.07 21.02
CA PRO A 216 -0.68 -8.81 21.11
C PRO A 216 -1.10 -7.97 19.90
N PHE A 217 -2.05 -8.50 19.13
CA PHE A 217 -2.65 -7.76 18.04
C PHE A 217 -3.54 -6.68 18.66
N ASP A 218 -3.39 -5.43 18.24
CA ASP A 218 -4.17 -4.31 18.75
C ASP A 218 -5.68 -4.63 18.65
N PRO A 219 -6.42 -4.67 19.78
CA PRO A 219 -7.85 -4.97 19.80
C PRO A 219 -8.68 -4.08 18.87
N PHE A 220 -8.31 -2.79 18.74
CA PHE A 220 -9.03 -1.86 17.88
C PHE A 220 -8.86 -2.17 16.38
N ASN A 221 -7.69 -2.70 16.01
CA ASN A 221 -7.45 -3.19 14.66
C ASN A 221 -8.11 -4.56 14.42
N ALA A 222 -8.37 -5.34 15.47
CA ALA A 222 -9.01 -6.65 15.36
C ALA A 222 -10.50 -6.54 14.98
N GLU A 223 -11.23 -5.61 15.60
CA GLU A 223 -12.66 -5.40 15.30
C GLU A 223 -12.87 -4.99 13.84
N ALA A 224 -12.12 -3.98 13.36
CA ALA A 224 -12.19 -3.55 11.98
C ALA A 224 -11.75 -4.66 11.00
N ALA A 225 -10.72 -5.44 11.35
CA ALA A 225 -10.27 -6.56 10.53
C ALA A 225 -11.32 -7.68 10.42
N GLN A 226 -12.00 -7.99 11.52
CA GLN A 226 -13.09 -8.97 11.55
C GLN A 226 -14.27 -8.46 10.71
N TRP A 227 -14.70 -7.21 10.91
CA TRP A 227 -15.75 -6.59 10.10
C TRP A 227 -15.43 -6.64 8.60
N TYR A 228 -14.20 -6.28 8.22
CA TYR A 228 -13.80 -6.35 6.80
C TYR A 228 -13.83 -7.77 6.25
N ALA A 229 -13.39 -8.76 7.02
CA ALA A 229 -13.43 -10.15 6.61
C ALA A 229 -14.88 -10.64 6.38
N GLU A 230 -15.80 -10.28 7.27
CA GLU A 230 -17.24 -10.61 7.18
C GLU A 230 -17.89 -9.94 5.97
N GLN A 231 -17.67 -8.63 5.79
CA GLN A 231 -18.25 -7.89 4.67
C GLN A 231 -17.73 -8.34 3.31
N VAL A 232 -16.46 -8.72 3.22
CA VAL A 232 -15.91 -9.34 2.01
C VAL A 232 -16.49 -10.73 1.79
N SER A 233 -16.69 -11.51 2.85
CA SER A 233 -17.28 -12.85 2.76
C SER A 233 -18.70 -12.82 2.22
N GLU A 234 -19.53 -11.91 2.72
CA GLU A 234 -20.89 -11.68 2.22
C GLU A 234 -20.88 -11.24 0.75
N LEU A 235 -19.97 -10.31 0.40
CA LEU A 235 -19.80 -9.85 -0.98
C LEU A 235 -19.50 -11.03 -1.91
N LEU A 236 -18.52 -11.87 -1.58
CA LEU A 236 -18.13 -13.02 -2.40
C LEU A 236 -19.25 -14.08 -2.48
N ALA A 237 -19.97 -14.32 -1.39
CA ALA A 237 -21.11 -15.25 -1.37
C ALA A 237 -22.25 -14.78 -2.28
N ALA A 238 -22.49 -13.47 -2.37
CA ALA A 238 -23.54 -12.92 -3.22
C ALA A 238 -23.20 -12.95 -4.73
N ALA A 239 -21.93 -13.18 -5.10
CA ALA A 239 -21.45 -13.02 -6.48
C ALA A 239 -22.27 -13.78 -7.55
N PRO A 240 -22.73 -15.03 -7.34
CA PRO A 240 -23.52 -15.76 -8.33
C PRO A 240 -24.95 -15.22 -8.53
N HIS A 241 -25.46 -14.48 -7.56
CA HIS A 241 -26.83 -13.97 -7.54
C HIS A 241 -26.93 -12.52 -8.03
N LEU A 242 -25.80 -11.88 -8.32
CA LEU A 242 -25.75 -10.50 -8.79
C LEU A 242 -25.72 -10.45 -10.31
N ASP A 243 -26.61 -9.66 -10.90
CA ASP A 243 -26.46 -9.24 -12.29
C ASP A 243 -25.38 -8.17 -12.37
N SER A 244 -24.29 -8.47 -13.08
CA SER A 244 -23.14 -7.58 -13.27
C SER A 244 -23.46 -6.31 -14.09
N SER A 245 -24.51 -6.33 -14.94
CA SER A 245 -24.77 -5.25 -15.89
C SER A 245 -25.21 -3.93 -15.22
N PRO A 246 -26.18 -3.89 -14.29
CA PRO A 246 -26.65 -2.67 -13.64
C PRO A 246 -25.93 -2.31 -12.32
N LEU A 247 -24.84 -2.98 -11.94
CA LEU A 247 -24.24 -2.82 -10.61
C LEU A 247 -23.73 -1.40 -10.34
N ARG A 248 -23.19 -0.72 -11.35
CA ARG A 248 -22.66 0.63 -11.21
C ARG A 248 -23.77 1.64 -10.94
N GLU A 249 -24.85 1.52 -11.67
CA GLU A 249 -26.05 2.35 -11.57
C GLU A 249 -26.70 2.11 -10.21
N THR A 250 -26.88 0.84 -9.84
CA THR A 250 -27.42 0.42 -8.55
C THR A 250 -26.61 0.99 -7.40
N PHE A 251 -25.27 0.84 -7.45
CA PHE A 251 -24.36 1.44 -6.49
C PHE A 251 -24.58 2.94 -6.36
N THR A 252 -24.63 3.65 -7.49
CA THR A 252 -24.73 5.12 -7.46
C THR A 252 -26.06 5.57 -6.85
N VAL A 253 -27.17 4.95 -7.25
CA VAL A 253 -28.51 5.27 -6.74
C VAL A 253 -28.57 5.03 -5.23
N ASN A 254 -28.13 3.85 -4.79
CA ASN A 254 -28.12 3.50 -3.37
C ASN A 254 -27.16 4.38 -2.56
N PHE A 255 -26.00 4.72 -3.11
CA PHE A 255 -25.04 5.59 -2.43
C PHE A 255 -25.58 7.01 -2.26
N ARG A 256 -26.24 7.56 -3.28
CA ARG A 256 -26.92 8.87 -3.18
C ARG A 256 -28.01 8.85 -2.12
N ALA A 257 -28.91 7.87 -2.18
CA ALA A 257 -29.99 7.70 -1.20
C ALA A 257 -29.44 7.52 0.23
N CYS A 258 -28.35 6.77 0.39
CA CYS A 258 -27.65 6.63 1.66
C CYS A 258 -27.14 7.98 2.19
N VAL A 259 -26.47 8.79 1.36
CA VAL A 259 -26.00 10.12 1.77
C VAL A 259 -27.16 11.03 2.18
N ASP A 260 -28.26 10.98 1.44
CA ASP A 260 -29.46 11.77 1.72
C ASP A 260 -30.12 11.36 3.04
N VAL A 261 -30.29 10.07 3.30
CA VAL A 261 -30.87 9.56 4.56
C VAL A 261 -29.93 9.77 5.76
N VAL A 262 -28.66 9.41 5.60
CA VAL A 262 -27.69 9.38 6.71
C VAL A 262 -27.27 10.78 7.14
N ALA A 263 -27.19 11.73 6.21
CA ALA A 263 -26.65 13.06 6.46
C ALA A 263 -27.54 14.22 5.99
N GLU A 264 -28.81 13.96 5.62
CA GLU A 264 -29.75 14.97 5.10
C GLU A 264 -29.17 15.70 3.87
N GLY A 265 -28.45 14.95 3.02
CA GLY A 265 -27.77 15.47 1.83
C GLY A 265 -26.48 16.26 2.12
N HIS A 266 -26.10 16.46 3.39
CA HIS A 266 -24.89 17.18 3.76
C HIS A 266 -23.62 16.34 3.55
N LYS A 267 -23.01 16.49 2.36
CA LYS A 267 -21.79 15.78 1.92
C LYS A 267 -20.63 15.84 2.93
N GLN A 268 -20.40 16.99 3.56
CA GLN A 268 -19.32 17.15 4.55
C GLN A 268 -19.58 16.35 5.83
N ALA A 269 -20.83 16.33 6.29
CA ALA A 269 -21.19 15.57 7.47
C ALA A 269 -21.08 14.06 7.22
N PHE A 270 -21.54 13.59 6.04
CA PHE A 270 -21.33 12.21 5.62
C PHE A 270 -19.84 11.86 5.56
N ALA A 271 -19.04 12.70 4.90
CA ALA A 271 -17.59 12.50 4.79
C ALA A 271 -16.90 12.43 6.16
N SER A 272 -17.27 13.30 7.09
CA SER A 272 -16.74 13.28 8.46
C SER A 272 -17.12 12.00 9.21
N ALA A 273 -18.38 11.59 9.13
CA ALA A 273 -18.87 10.37 9.78
C ALA A 273 -18.23 9.09 9.21
N ALA A 274 -18.07 9.01 7.88
CA ALA A 274 -17.40 7.92 7.20
C ALA A 274 -15.87 7.98 7.28
N LYS A 275 -15.29 9.04 7.88
CA LYS A 275 -13.85 9.34 7.92
C LYS A 275 -13.20 9.35 6.53
N MET A 276 -13.76 10.13 5.61
CA MET A 276 -13.32 10.26 4.22
C MET A 276 -13.18 11.71 3.78
N CYS A 277 -12.49 11.92 2.66
CA CYS A 277 -12.40 13.24 2.02
C CYS A 277 -13.75 13.63 1.38
N PRO A 278 -14.25 14.86 1.58
CA PRO A 278 -15.50 15.32 0.95
C PRO A 278 -15.50 15.23 -0.58
N GLY A 279 -14.34 15.42 -1.21
CA GLY A 279 -14.18 15.26 -2.66
C GLY A 279 -14.44 13.84 -3.16
N THR A 280 -14.10 12.81 -2.37
CA THR A 280 -14.38 11.40 -2.70
C THR A 280 -15.88 11.14 -2.68
N VAL A 281 -16.60 11.65 -1.69
CA VAL A 281 -18.07 11.52 -1.61
C VAL A 281 -18.72 12.18 -2.83
N LEU A 282 -18.27 13.37 -3.20
CA LEU A 282 -18.77 14.06 -4.40
C LEU A 282 -18.53 13.24 -5.67
N SER A 283 -17.31 12.72 -5.86
CA SER A 283 -16.94 11.94 -7.05
C SER A 283 -17.75 10.65 -7.20
N LEU A 284 -18.08 9.98 -6.07
CA LEU A 284 -18.93 8.79 -6.07
C LEU A 284 -20.40 9.15 -6.38
N ILE A 285 -20.90 10.26 -5.84
CA ILE A 285 -22.26 10.75 -6.15
C ILE A 285 -22.38 11.11 -7.63
N THR A 286 -21.40 11.80 -8.22
CA THR A 286 -21.46 12.26 -9.62
C THR A 286 -21.05 11.21 -10.64
N GLN A 287 -20.78 9.97 -10.22
CA GLN A 287 -20.28 8.87 -11.07
C GLN A 287 -18.93 9.12 -11.76
N ASN A 288 -18.19 10.16 -11.35
CA ASN A 288 -16.87 10.47 -11.92
C ASN A 288 -15.81 9.43 -11.54
N SER A 289 -16.09 8.59 -10.53
CA SER A 289 -15.20 7.50 -10.10
C SER A 289 -15.99 6.30 -9.58
N LEU A 290 -15.47 5.09 -9.78
CA LEU A 290 -15.95 3.89 -9.10
C LEU A 290 -15.40 3.80 -7.67
N PRO A 291 -16.16 3.24 -6.72
CA PRO A 291 -15.61 2.93 -5.40
C PRO A 291 -14.52 1.86 -5.53
N ASN A 292 -13.50 1.94 -4.68
CA ASN A 292 -12.63 0.78 -4.44
C ASN A 292 -13.12 0.04 -3.20
N ILE A 293 -12.92 -1.28 -3.17
CA ILE A 293 -13.36 -2.15 -2.05
C ILE A 293 -12.86 -1.62 -0.69
N PRO A 294 -11.59 -1.21 -0.50
CA PRO A 294 -11.13 -0.66 0.78
C PRO A 294 -11.92 0.58 1.24
N THR A 295 -12.32 1.45 0.31
CA THR A 295 -13.11 2.64 0.61
C THR A 295 -14.50 2.25 1.05
N LEU A 296 -15.14 1.30 0.36
CA LEU A 296 -16.48 0.85 0.70
C LEU A 296 -16.53 0.15 2.06
N LEU A 297 -15.50 -0.65 2.37
CA LEU A 297 -15.34 -1.28 3.67
C LEU A 297 -15.18 -0.25 4.79
N ARG A 298 -14.42 0.83 4.57
CA ARG A 298 -14.29 1.93 5.55
C ARG A 298 -15.62 2.62 5.86
N ILE A 299 -16.41 2.90 4.81
CA ILE A 299 -17.76 3.46 4.97
C ILE A 299 -18.61 2.51 5.79
N SER A 300 -18.61 1.22 5.38
CA SER A 300 -19.36 0.16 6.02
C SER A 300 -19.05 0.05 7.51
N TYR A 301 -17.77 0.04 7.88
CA TYR A 301 -17.33 -0.04 9.28
C TYR A 301 -17.70 1.20 10.10
N HIS A 302 -17.39 2.41 9.61
CA HIS A 302 -17.60 3.62 10.41
C HIS A 302 -19.07 4.02 10.57
N LEU A 303 -19.92 3.63 9.61
CA LEU A 303 -21.35 3.89 9.66
C LEU A 303 -22.17 2.66 10.11
N ASN A 304 -21.53 1.49 10.23
CA ASN A 304 -22.15 0.21 10.51
C ASN A 304 -23.29 -0.10 9.50
N ILE A 305 -22.94 0.00 8.21
CA ILE A 305 -23.82 -0.26 7.06
C ILE A 305 -23.23 -1.44 6.27
N PRO A 306 -23.97 -2.53 6.04
CA PRO A 306 -23.42 -3.64 5.25
C PRO A 306 -23.11 -3.24 3.81
N VAL A 307 -22.00 -3.73 3.25
CA VAL A 307 -21.54 -3.43 1.88
C VAL A 307 -22.59 -3.81 0.84
N MET A 308 -23.29 -4.92 1.05
CA MET A 308 -24.32 -5.40 0.15
C MET A 308 -25.50 -4.45 -0.03
N THR A 309 -25.76 -3.55 0.95
CA THR A 309 -26.82 -2.54 0.83
C THR A 309 -26.57 -1.53 -0.29
N PHE A 310 -25.32 -1.39 -0.75
CA PHE A 310 -25.01 -0.52 -1.87
C PHE A 310 -25.19 -1.22 -3.22
N LEU A 311 -25.00 -2.54 -3.29
CA LEU A 311 -24.98 -3.28 -4.55
C LEU A 311 -26.30 -3.99 -4.87
N ASN A 312 -27.16 -4.15 -3.87
CA ASN A 312 -28.45 -4.79 -4.04
C ASN A 312 -29.51 -3.78 -4.55
N PRO A 313 -30.26 -4.07 -5.64
CA PRO A 313 -31.34 -3.21 -6.13
C PRO A 313 -32.54 -3.08 -5.17
N GLN A 314 -32.73 -3.99 -4.21
CA GLN A 314 -33.82 -3.88 -3.23
C GLN A 314 -33.49 -2.86 -2.12
N THR A 315 -33.93 -1.61 -2.29
CA THR A 315 -33.63 -0.50 -1.38
C THR A 315 -34.31 -0.59 0.00
N ALA A 316 -35.40 -1.37 0.14
CA ALA A 316 -36.18 -1.45 1.38
C ALA A 316 -35.37 -1.96 2.59
N SER A 317 -34.55 -3.00 2.40
CA SER A 317 -33.67 -3.52 3.45
C SER A 317 -32.50 -2.57 3.76
N ALA A 318 -32.06 -1.79 2.77
CA ALA A 318 -30.95 -0.84 2.92
C ALA A 318 -31.35 0.38 3.77
N ILE A 319 -32.60 0.86 3.66
CA ILE A 319 -33.08 2.06 4.36
C ILE A 319 -33.01 1.90 5.89
N SER A 320 -33.27 0.71 6.44
CA SER A 320 -33.21 0.47 7.88
C SER A 320 -31.78 0.68 8.43
N HIS A 321 -30.78 0.15 7.72
CA HIS A 321 -29.36 0.35 8.04
C HIS A 321 -28.96 1.83 7.93
N TRP A 322 -29.44 2.54 6.91
CA TRP A 322 -29.16 3.97 6.72
C TRP A 322 -29.78 4.83 7.83
N ARG A 323 -31.02 4.57 8.23
CA ARG A 323 -31.67 5.27 9.37
C ARG A 323 -30.95 5.00 10.69
N ALA A 324 -30.50 3.77 10.93
CA ALA A 324 -29.69 3.46 12.10
C ALA A 324 -28.36 4.23 12.11
N ALA A 325 -27.72 4.39 10.95
CA ALA A 325 -26.52 5.22 10.81
C ALA A 325 -26.79 6.72 11.02
N GLN A 326 -27.93 7.25 10.52
CA GLN A 326 -28.37 8.63 10.75
C GLN A 326 -28.44 8.94 12.25
N GLY A 327 -29.09 8.08 13.05
CA GLY A 327 -29.19 8.26 14.51
C GLY A 327 -27.83 8.32 15.21
N ARG A 328 -26.82 7.56 14.73
CA ARG A 328 -25.45 7.62 15.25
C ARG A 328 -24.73 8.92 14.89
N ILE A 329 -24.96 9.45 13.68
CA ILE A 329 -24.38 10.73 13.25
C ILE A 329 -25.02 11.89 14.01
N GLN A 330 -26.34 11.92 14.17
CA GLN A 330 -27.02 12.96 14.92
C GLN A 330 -26.53 13.02 16.38
N ARG A 331 -26.28 11.86 17.02
CA ARG A 331 -25.64 11.79 18.35
C ARG A 331 -24.19 12.28 18.36
N LYS A 332 -23.41 12.08 17.29
CA LYS A 332 -22.03 12.59 17.16
C LYS A 332 -21.92 14.04 16.67
N ARG A 333 -22.97 14.61 16.07
CA ARG A 333 -23.06 16.03 15.64
C ARG A 333 -23.17 17.01 16.83
N LEU A 334 -23.22 16.52 18.06
CA LEU A 334 -23.29 17.32 19.30
C LEU A 334 -22.12 18.29 19.61
N PRO A 335 -21.03 18.39 18.81
CA PRO A 335 -20.10 19.53 18.89
C PRO A 335 -20.37 20.65 17.85
N ALA A 336 -20.89 20.32 16.66
CA ALA A 336 -21.09 21.31 15.58
C ALA A 336 -22.42 22.07 15.73
N ALA A 337 -23.48 21.40 16.19
CA ALA A 337 -24.76 22.04 16.52
C ALA A 337 -24.61 23.03 17.69
N ARG A 338 -23.82 22.66 18.73
CA ARG A 338 -23.47 23.56 19.84
C ARG A 338 -22.71 24.80 19.39
N ALA A 339 -21.93 24.73 18.30
CA ALA A 339 -21.23 25.90 17.76
C ALA A 339 -22.19 26.85 17.02
N SER A 340 -23.20 26.34 16.30
CA SER A 340 -24.23 27.15 15.63
C SER A 340 -25.15 27.85 16.64
N GLU A 341 -25.63 27.12 17.65
CA GLU A 341 -26.42 27.71 18.75
C GLU A 341 -25.62 28.77 19.53
N LYS A 342 -24.34 28.50 19.84
CA LYS A 342 -23.47 29.47 20.50
C LYS A 342 -23.22 30.72 19.65
N ILE A 343 -23.16 30.58 18.32
CA ILE A 343 -23.06 31.73 17.39
C ILE A 343 -24.38 32.52 17.39
N ARG A 344 -25.54 31.86 17.28
CA ARG A 344 -26.85 32.53 17.31
C ARG A 344 -27.09 33.25 18.64
N ALA A 345 -26.86 32.58 19.77
CA ALA A 345 -26.94 33.18 21.10
C ALA A 345 -25.89 34.30 21.33
N GLY A 346 -24.74 34.24 20.65
CA GLY A 346 -23.76 35.33 20.64
C GLY A 346 -24.23 36.55 19.86
N LEU A 347 -24.86 36.33 18.70
CA LEU A 347 -25.43 37.38 17.84
C LEU A 347 -26.66 38.03 18.48
N GLU A 348 -27.55 37.24 19.09
CA GLU A 348 -28.74 37.75 19.81
C GLU A 348 -28.32 38.66 20.98
N ARG A 349 -27.38 38.22 21.82
CA ARG A 349 -26.84 39.06 22.89
C ARG A 349 -26.22 40.36 22.36
N ALA A 350 -25.52 40.29 21.24
CA ALA A 350 -24.93 41.47 20.59
C ALA A 350 -25.97 42.44 20.00
N THR A 351 -27.20 41.98 19.68
CA THR A 351 -28.26 42.90 19.25
C THR A 351 -28.80 43.76 20.38
N THR A 352 -28.75 43.27 21.62
CA THR A 352 -29.27 43.94 22.82
C THR A 352 -28.19 44.65 23.64
N GLU A 353 -26.91 44.46 23.31
CA GLU A 353 -25.77 45.02 24.05
C GLU A 353 -25.64 46.55 23.87
N GLN A 354 -25.32 47.27 24.96
CA GLN A 354 -25.10 48.73 25.00
C GLN A 354 -23.75 49.02 25.69
N PRO A 355 -22.81 49.77 25.06
CA PRO A 355 -22.88 50.28 23.70
C PRO A 355 -22.88 49.14 22.67
N PRO A 356 -23.60 49.28 21.55
CA PRO A 356 -23.70 48.21 20.56
C PRO A 356 -22.30 47.84 20.05
N PRO A 357 -21.97 46.54 19.93
CA PRO A 357 -20.63 46.08 19.52
C PRO A 357 -20.48 46.04 18.00
N LEU A 358 -19.24 46.18 17.51
CA LEU A 358 -18.92 45.97 16.10
C LEU A 358 -19.01 44.47 15.78
N LEU A 359 -19.57 44.10 14.61
CA LEU A 359 -19.77 42.70 14.25
C LEU A 359 -18.45 41.88 14.23
N SER A 360 -17.32 42.52 13.92
CA SER A 360 -15.99 41.90 14.00
C SER A 360 -15.53 41.61 15.43
N ASP A 361 -15.97 42.40 16.41
CA ASP A 361 -15.66 42.17 17.82
C ASP A 361 -16.48 41.00 18.36
N VAL A 362 -17.75 40.87 17.93
CA VAL A 362 -18.58 39.69 18.20
C VAL A 362 -17.94 38.43 17.60
N ALA A 363 -17.44 38.51 16.36
CA ALA A 363 -16.70 37.41 15.75
C ALA A 363 -15.44 37.04 16.56
N ARG A 364 -14.66 38.03 17.01
CA ARG A 364 -13.45 37.81 17.81
C ARG A 364 -13.76 37.19 19.18
N ARG A 365 -14.83 37.64 19.86
CA ARG A 365 -15.33 37.05 21.13
C ARG A 365 -15.75 35.60 20.97
N LEU A 366 -16.26 35.24 19.79
CA LEU A 366 -16.63 33.86 19.43
C LEU A 366 -15.45 33.03 18.88
N GLY A 367 -14.24 33.61 18.80
CA GLY A 367 -13.02 32.94 18.35
C GLY A 367 -12.85 32.89 16.82
N TYR A 368 -13.53 33.77 16.09
CA TYR A 368 -13.47 33.83 14.62
C TYR A 368 -12.79 35.09 14.11
N ILE A 369 -11.88 34.90 13.14
CA ILE A 369 -11.18 35.98 12.45
C ILE A 369 -11.99 36.50 11.25
N LYS A 370 -12.80 35.64 10.62
CA LYS A 370 -13.59 35.97 9.42
C LYS A 370 -15.09 35.97 9.72
N LEU A 371 -15.81 36.90 9.10
CA LEU A 371 -17.25 37.10 9.29
C LEU A 371 -18.12 36.11 8.51
N ASP A 372 -17.57 35.41 7.51
CA ASP A 372 -18.31 34.53 6.60
C ASP A 372 -19.09 33.42 7.31
N ARG A 373 -18.61 32.99 8.49
CA ARG A 373 -19.28 31.96 9.28
C ARG A 373 -20.51 32.51 9.97
N LEU A 374 -20.44 33.70 10.56
CA LEU A 374 -21.57 34.34 11.25
C LEU A 374 -22.70 34.66 10.26
N TYR A 375 -22.35 35.18 9.08
CA TYR A 375 -23.33 35.45 8.01
C TYR A 375 -23.97 34.21 7.43
N ARG A 376 -23.28 33.06 7.45
CA ARG A 376 -23.86 31.78 7.01
C ARG A 376 -24.86 31.20 8.03
N GLU A 377 -24.66 31.45 9.32
CA GLU A 377 -25.56 30.97 10.38
C GLU A 377 -26.84 31.81 10.48
N ASP A 378 -26.71 33.15 10.56
CA ASP A 378 -27.88 34.04 10.56
C ASP A 378 -27.57 35.41 9.93
N PRO A 379 -27.88 35.59 8.64
CA PRO A 379 -27.65 36.85 7.94
C PRO A 379 -28.48 38.02 8.48
N LYS A 380 -29.64 37.76 9.10
CA LYS A 380 -30.55 38.82 9.58
C LYS A 380 -30.02 39.42 10.87
N LEU A 381 -29.65 38.58 11.83
CA LEU A 381 -29.06 39.03 13.09
C LEU A 381 -27.73 39.76 12.88
N CYS A 382 -26.87 39.27 11.96
CA CYS A 382 -25.62 39.96 11.63
C CYS A 382 -25.86 41.39 11.10
N ARG A 383 -26.87 41.58 10.24
CA ARG A 383 -27.25 42.91 9.73
C ARG A 383 -27.81 43.81 10.82
N GLN A 384 -28.56 43.24 11.76
CA GLN A 384 -29.14 43.98 12.88
C GLN A 384 -28.08 44.49 13.86
N VAL A 385 -27.11 43.64 14.25
CA VAL A 385 -25.96 44.06 15.07
C VAL A 385 -25.18 45.18 14.37
N ALA A 386 -24.89 45.01 13.07
CA ALA A 386 -24.20 46.02 12.29
C ALA A 386 -25.00 47.34 12.21
N SER A 387 -26.33 47.27 12.10
CA SER A 387 -27.20 48.45 12.09
C SER A 387 -27.23 49.17 13.44
N ASN A 388 -27.27 48.44 14.55
CA ASN A 388 -27.28 49.01 15.90
C ASN A 388 -25.98 49.77 16.19
N TYR A 389 -24.83 49.19 15.84
CA TYR A 389 -23.53 49.87 15.92
C TYR A 389 -23.46 51.13 15.04
N GLN A 390 -24.03 51.07 13.82
CA GLN A 390 -24.03 52.24 12.93
C GLN A 390 -24.94 53.37 13.45
N ASN A 391 -26.05 53.03 14.09
CA ASN A 391 -26.96 54.01 14.67
C ASN A 391 -26.37 54.68 15.92
N SER A 392 -25.48 54.01 16.68
CA SER A 392 -24.79 54.64 17.82
C SER A 392 -23.66 55.59 17.40
N ILE A 393 -22.99 55.32 16.26
CA ILE A 393 -21.95 56.21 15.71
C ILE A 393 -22.54 57.40 14.96
N ARG A 394 -23.73 57.26 14.37
CA ARG A 394 -24.45 58.33 13.65
C ARG A 394 -25.26 59.18 14.64
N GLY A 395 -24.60 60.11 15.33
CA GLY A 395 -25.29 61.17 16.08
C GLY A 395 -26.38 61.85 15.25
N LYS A 396 -27.48 62.26 15.91
CA LYS A 396 -28.67 62.90 15.32
C LYS A 396 -28.27 64.10 14.42
N ARG A 397 -28.26 63.92 13.09
CA ARG A 397 -28.73 64.85 12.04
C ARG A 397 -28.06 64.53 10.69
N ARG A 398 -28.83 64.01 9.73
CA ARG A 398 -28.80 64.36 8.29
C ARG A 398 -29.90 63.63 7.51
N LYS A 399 -30.40 64.27 6.44
CA LYS A 399 -31.62 63.90 5.70
C LYS A 399 -31.48 62.56 4.93
N PRO A 400 -32.61 61.88 4.61
CA PRO A 400 -32.63 60.49 4.13
C PRO A 400 -32.07 60.21 2.72
N SER A 401 -31.61 61.24 1.99
CA SER A 401 -31.17 61.13 0.59
C SER A 401 -29.70 60.74 0.40
N ASP A 402 -28.88 60.70 1.46
CA ASP A 402 -27.46 60.30 1.39
C ASP A 402 -27.22 58.85 1.86
N LYS A 403 -27.78 57.87 1.15
CA LYS A 403 -27.50 56.43 1.33
C LYS A 403 -26.12 56.00 0.79
N ARG A 404 -25.03 56.75 1.05
CA ARG A 404 -23.66 56.34 0.67
C ARG A 404 -22.79 56.14 1.90
N PHE A 405 -22.40 54.88 2.12
CA PHE A 405 -21.66 54.36 3.27
C PHE A 405 -20.29 55.01 3.56
N CYS A 406 -19.73 55.81 2.64
CA CYS A 406 -18.48 56.54 2.80
C CYS A 406 -18.42 57.63 1.72
N SER A 407 -17.75 58.77 1.98
CA SER A 407 -17.65 59.86 0.99
C SER A 407 -16.78 59.45 -0.21
N LEU A 408 -17.07 59.96 -1.41
CA LEU A 408 -16.24 59.71 -2.59
C LEU A 408 -14.79 60.18 -2.39
N ALA A 409 -14.60 61.27 -1.64
CA ALA A 409 -13.28 61.80 -1.33
C ALA A 409 -12.47 60.86 -0.42
N THR A 410 -13.12 60.21 0.55
CA THR A 410 -12.49 59.24 1.46
C THR A 410 -12.09 57.96 0.73
N MET A 411 -12.96 57.44 -0.16
CA MET A 411 -12.64 56.28 -1.00
C MET A 411 -11.45 56.56 -1.93
N LYS A 412 -11.44 57.73 -2.58
CA LYS A 412 -10.35 58.14 -3.48
C LYS A 412 -9.02 58.25 -2.74
N ARG A 413 -9.02 58.89 -1.55
CA ARG A 413 -7.82 59.02 -0.70
C ARG A 413 -7.27 57.66 -0.27
N ALA A 414 -8.11 56.71 0.14
CA ALA A 414 -7.67 55.38 0.56
C ALA A 414 -7.05 54.57 -0.60
N LEU A 415 -7.63 54.66 -1.80
CA LEU A 415 -7.07 54.04 -3.00
C LEU A 415 -5.75 54.70 -3.44
N GLN A 416 -5.66 56.03 -3.39
CA GLN A 416 -4.43 56.76 -3.70
C GLN A 416 -3.32 56.45 -2.69
N ALA A 417 -3.65 56.36 -1.39
CA ALA A 417 -2.72 55.97 -0.35
C ALA A 417 -2.19 54.55 -0.56
N SER A 418 -3.06 53.60 -0.93
CA SER A 418 -2.63 52.24 -1.29
C SER A 418 -1.73 52.23 -2.52
N LEU A 419 -2.06 52.97 -3.58
CA LEU A 419 -1.24 53.04 -4.80
C LEU A 419 0.15 53.66 -4.55
N ALA A 420 0.26 54.58 -3.61
CA ALA A 420 1.51 55.22 -3.20
C ALA A 420 2.43 54.31 -2.36
N GLN A 421 1.90 53.24 -1.75
CA GLN A 421 2.72 52.26 -1.01
C GLN A 421 3.66 51.51 -1.96
N GLU A 422 4.86 51.16 -1.48
CA GLU A 422 5.80 50.28 -2.20
C GLU A 422 5.16 48.91 -2.50
N LEU A 423 4.45 48.35 -1.52
CA LEU A 423 3.61 47.17 -1.66
C LEU A 423 2.13 47.56 -1.52
N PRO A 424 1.44 47.86 -2.63
CA PRO A 424 0.05 48.33 -2.59
C PRO A 424 -0.91 47.24 -2.08
N SER A 425 -1.82 47.63 -1.17
CA SER A 425 -2.92 46.78 -0.72
C SER A 425 -3.99 46.65 -1.79
N ALA A 426 -4.34 45.42 -2.18
CA ALA A 426 -5.35 45.19 -3.22
C ALA A 426 -6.69 45.89 -2.90
N ALA A 427 -7.40 46.35 -3.94
CA ALA A 427 -8.64 47.11 -3.79
C ALA A 427 -9.71 46.38 -2.93
N TYR A 428 -9.65 45.04 -2.89
CA TYR A 428 -10.41 44.20 -1.97
C TYR A 428 -10.16 44.52 -0.49
N TYR A 429 -8.90 44.58 -0.05
CA TYR A 429 -8.55 44.86 1.34
C TYR A 429 -8.85 46.32 1.70
N VAL A 430 -8.57 47.25 0.80
CA VAL A 430 -8.96 48.66 0.95
C VAL A 430 -10.47 48.82 1.09
N ALA A 431 -11.27 48.00 0.40
CA ALA A 431 -12.72 48.00 0.53
C ALA A 431 -13.18 47.46 1.90
N LEU A 432 -12.53 46.42 2.42
CA LEU A 432 -12.83 45.86 3.75
C LEU A 432 -12.51 46.87 4.87
N ASP A 433 -11.38 47.57 4.78
CA ASP A 433 -10.98 48.59 5.76
C ASP A 433 -11.92 49.80 5.79
N LEU A 434 -12.59 50.07 4.66
CA LEU A 434 -13.64 51.08 4.54
C LEU A 434 -15.04 50.58 4.92
N GLY A 435 -15.17 49.33 5.40
CA GLY A 435 -16.41 48.74 5.85
C GLY A 435 -17.32 48.19 4.74
N PHE A 436 -16.81 47.98 3.52
CA PHE A 436 -17.55 47.34 2.45
C PHE A 436 -17.43 45.81 2.52
N VAL A 437 -18.46 45.11 2.05
CA VAL A 437 -18.48 43.64 1.95
C VAL A 437 -17.63 43.12 0.77
N GLY A 438 -17.09 44.02 -0.07
CA GLY A 438 -16.17 43.68 -1.14
C GLY A 438 -15.87 44.86 -2.09
N GLU A 439 -14.94 44.65 -3.02
CA GLU A 439 -14.39 45.70 -3.91
C GLU A 439 -15.31 46.21 -5.02
N ARG A 440 -16.48 45.59 -5.24
CA ARG A 440 -17.38 45.95 -6.36
C ARG A 440 -17.74 47.44 -6.39
N THR A 441 -17.91 48.06 -5.21
CA THR A 441 -18.24 49.48 -5.11
C THR A 441 -17.06 50.38 -5.46
N LEU A 442 -15.83 50.00 -5.09
CA LEU A 442 -14.61 50.75 -5.39
C LEU A 442 -14.26 50.61 -6.87
N ARG A 443 -14.32 49.39 -7.44
CA ARG A 443 -14.07 49.16 -8.88
C ARG A 443 -15.04 49.91 -9.79
N ARG A 444 -16.31 50.05 -9.40
CA ARG A 444 -17.31 50.82 -10.17
C ARG A 444 -17.08 52.32 -10.11
N LYS A 445 -16.61 52.86 -8.98
CA LYS A 445 -16.48 54.30 -8.74
C LYS A 445 -15.12 54.87 -9.11
N PHE A 446 -14.07 54.06 -9.00
CA PHE A 446 -12.69 54.43 -9.31
C PHE A 446 -12.00 53.29 -10.07
N PRO A 447 -12.49 52.96 -11.30
CA PRO A 447 -11.97 51.84 -12.08
C PRO A 447 -10.48 52.01 -12.39
N ASP A 448 -10.04 53.22 -12.71
CA ASP A 448 -8.66 53.49 -13.12
C ASP A 448 -7.69 53.38 -11.95
N LEU A 449 -8.06 53.86 -10.76
CA LEU A 449 -7.23 53.68 -9.55
C LEU A 449 -7.16 52.21 -9.13
N CYS A 450 -8.26 51.47 -9.21
CA CYS A 450 -8.25 50.03 -8.91
C CYS A 450 -7.42 49.25 -9.93
N ARG A 451 -7.41 49.68 -11.19
CA ARG A 451 -6.61 49.08 -12.27
C ARG A 451 -5.12 49.37 -12.06
N ALA A 452 -4.75 50.62 -11.79
CA ALA A 452 -3.37 51.00 -11.50
C ALA A 452 -2.79 50.26 -10.28
N ILE A 453 -3.60 50.05 -9.22
CA ILE A 453 -3.20 49.23 -8.07
C ILE A 453 -2.95 47.78 -8.50
N GLN A 454 -3.86 47.20 -9.30
CA GLN A 454 -3.73 45.83 -9.77
C GLN A 454 -2.51 45.67 -10.70
N GLU A 455 -2.29 46.59 -11.63
CA GLU A 455 -1.14 46.60 -12.54
C GLU A 455 0.19 46.68 -11.77
N LYS A 456 0.26 47.51 -10.72
CA LYS A 456 1.44 47.59 -9.85
C LYS A 456 1.69 46.29 -9.08
N ILE A 457 0.63 45.65 -8.57
CA ILE A 457 0.71 44.32 -7.92
C ILE A 457 1.17 43.25 -8.93
N ASP A 458 0.63 43.27 -10.14
CA ASP A 458 0.94 42.29 -11.18
C ASP A 458 2.37 42.46 -11.69
N ALA A 459 2.85 43.70 -11.88
CA ALA A 459 4.24 43.99 -12.22
C ALA A 459 5.21 43.48 -11.13
N GLN A 460 4.91 43.72 -9.86
CA GLN A 460 5.73 43.22 -8.75
C GLN A 460 5.72 41.68 -8.66
N ASN A 461 4.55 41.06 -8.88
CA ASN A 461 4.43 39.62 -8.93
C ASN A 461 5.21 39.04 -10.11
N ALA A 462 5.22 39.70 -11.27
CA ALA A 462 6.00 39.28 -12.43
C ALA A 462 7.51 39.32 -12.14
N VAL A 463 8.01 40.36 -11.46
CA VAL A 463 9.41 40.45 -11.01
C VAL A 463 9.75 39.32 -10.04
N ASN A 464 8.88 39.06 -9.04
CA ASN A 464 9.08 37.97 -8.09
C ASN A 464 9.10 36.60 -8.80
N ILE A 465 8.19 36.38 -9.75
CA ILE A 465 8.15 35.15 -10.56
C ILE A 465 9.43 35.02 -11.40
N ALA A 466 9.89 36.10 -12.04
CA ALA A 466 11.13 36.09 -12.82
C ALA A 466 12.35 35.74 -11.95
N SER A 467 12.44 36.30 -10.73
CA SER A 467 13.47 35.97 -9.75
C SER A 467 13.43 34.52 -9.27
N MET A 468 12.22 33.96 -9.05
CA MET A 468 12.05 32.54 -8.73
C MET A 468 12.53 31.65 -9.89
N GLY A 469 12.21 32.03 -11.13
CA GLY A 469 12.64 31.33 -12.34
C GLY A 469 14.15 31.37 -12.56
N SER A 470 14.81 32.51 -12.34
CA SER A 470 16.26 32.63 -12.45
C SER A 470 16.99 31.80 -11.38
N THR A 471 16.48 31.78 -10.15
CA THR A 471 17.02 30.94 -9.07
C THR A 471 16.89 29.45 -9.37
N LEU A 472 15.77 29.03 -9.95
CA LEU A 472 15.57 27.64 -10.40
C LEU A 472 16.52 27.25 -11.54
N LYS A 473 16.78 28.17 -12.48
CA LYS A 473 17.76 27.94 -13.55
C LYS A 473 19.19 27.83 -13.01
N ALA A 474 19.61 28.74 -12.14
CA ALA A 474 20.92 28.66 -11.49
C ALA A 474 21.12 27.35 -10.73
N ALA A 475 20.06 26.85 -10.07
CA ALA A 475 20.08 25.56 -9.36
C ALA A 475 20.26 24.33 -10.28
N LEU A 476 20.01 24.46 -11.60
CA LEU A 476 20.29 23.40 -12.57
C LEU A 476 21.79 23.30 -12.88
N ASP A 477 22.54 24.38 -12.71
CA ASP A 477 23.97 24.42 -13.00
C ASP A 477 24.83 24.07 -11.78
N ASP A 478 24.24 24.06 -10.58
CA ASP A 478 24.91 23.63 -9.36
C ASP A 478 25.53 22.21 -9.51
N GLU A 479 26.78 22.07 -9.05
CA GLU A 479 27.49 20.78 -8.99
C GLU A 479 26.76 19.77 -8.09
N GLN A 480 26.14 20.27 -7.02
CA GLN A 480 25.27 19.52 -6.13
C GLN A 480 23.84 20.04 -6.25
N PRO A 481 22.99 19.41 -7.08
CA PRO A 481 21.66 19.94 -7.35
C PRO A 481 20.79 19.96 -6.07
N PRO A 482 20.30 21.14 -5.63
CA PRO A 482 19.56 21.31 -4.38
C PRO A 482 18.16 20.68 -4.45
N SER A 483 17.58 20.35 -3.29
CA SER A 483 16.20 19.87 -3.22
C SER A 483 15.18 20.99 -3.45
N LEU A 484 13.99 20.63 -3.91
CA LEU A 484 12.88 21.58 -4.01
C LEU A 484 12.52 22.19 -2.65
N SER A 485 12.73 21.46 -1.54
CA SER A 485 12.53 22.00 -0.19
C SER A 485 13.59 23.05 0.17
N GLN A 486 14.87 22.78 -0.12
CA GLN A 486 15.97 23.75 0.08
C GLN A 486 15.79 24.99 -0.80
N LEU A 487 15.29 24.84 -2.02
CA LEU A 487 14.95 25.97 -2.88
C LEU A 487 13.75 26.77 -2.34
N CYS A 488 12.77 26.11 -1.72
CA CYS A 488 11.67 26.81 -1.07
C CYS A 488 12.13 27.65 0.13
N GLU A 489 13.07 27.14 0.93
CA GLU A 489 13.70 27.89 2.03
C GLU A 489 14.47 29.11 1.50
N ARG A 490 15.28 28.95 0.44
CA ARG A 490 16.02 30.05 -0.21
C ARG A 490 15.09 31.13 -0.79
N LEU A 491 13.91 30.74 -1.28
CA LEU A 491 12.94 31.63 -1.93
C LEU A 491 11.84 32.14 -0.99
N GLY A 492 11.88 31.82 0.31
CA GLY A 492 10.84 32.18 1.27
C GLY A 492 9.45 31.59 0.95
N CYS A 493 9.39 30.55 0.12
CA CYS A 493 8.14 29.92 -0.30
C CYS A 493 7.73 28.84 0.72
N SER A 494 6.48 28.86 1.18
CA SER A 494 6.03 27.95 2.24
C SER A 494 5.96 26.48 1.80
N ARG A 495 5.81 26.18 0.49
CA ARG A 495 5.63 24.81 -0.03
C ARG A 495 6.18 24.60 -1.46
N PRO A 496 6.80 23.43 -1.75
CA PRO A 496 7.27 23.04 -3.10
C PRO A 496 6.21 22.98 -4.20
N VAL A 497 4.93 22.86 -3.81
CA VAL A 497 3.79 22.86 -4.75
C VAL A 497 3.69 24.19 -5.51
N VAL A 498 4.13 25.30 -4.90
CA VAL A 498 4.12 26.62 -5.54
C VAL A 498 5.09 26.68 -6.72
N LEU A 499 6.29 26.09 -6.58
CA LEU A 499 7.29 26.01 -7.64
C LEU A 499 6.82 25.08 -8.76
N ARG A 500 6.31 23.88 -8.43
CA ARG A 500 5.80 22.92 -9.42
C ARG A 500 4.65 23.46 -10.25
N ARG A 501 3.76 24.26 -9.65
CA ARG A 501 2.61 24.83 -10.37
C ARG A 501 3.01 25.89 -11.39
N ARG A 502 4.09 26.62 -11.13
CA ARG A 502 4.54 27.75 -11.96
C ARG A 502 5.67 27.39 -12.93
N PHE A 503 6.54 26.46 -12.55
CA PHE A 503 7.75 26.07 -13.28
C PHE A 503 7.89 24.55 -13.31
N SER A 504 6.89 23.85 -13.85
CA SER A 504 6.87 22.38 -13.94
C SER A 504 8.13 21.82 -14.57
N ASP A 505 8.53 22.38 -15.71
CA ASP A 505 9.58 21.83 -16.56
C ASP A 505 10.96 22.00 -15.92
N LEU A 506 11.24 23.18 -15.34
CA LEU A 506 12.47 23.43 -14.59
C LEU A 506 12.53 22.55 -13.32
N CYS A 507 11.41 22.34 -12.63
CA CYS A 507 11.36 21.45 -11.49
C CYS A 507 11.64 20.00 -11.89
N ASP A 508 11.10 19.54 -13.01
CA ASP A 508 11.31 18.17 -13.49
C ASP A 508 12.73 17.96 -14.04
N GLN A 509 13.33 18.97 -14.68
CA GLN A 509 14.75 18.98 -15.06
C GLN A 509 15.66 18.88 -13.83
N LEU A 510 15.39 19.66 -12.78
CA LEU A 510 16.16 19.62 -11.54
C LEU A 510 16.05 18.25 -10.88
N LEU A 511 14.85 17.68 -10.82
CA LEU A 511 14.64 16.34 -10.26
C LEU A 511 15.34 15.26 -11.10
N ALA A 512 15.38 15.40 -12.44
CA ALA A 512 16.13 14.51 -13.31
C ALA A 512 17.64 14.62 -13.04
N ARG A 513 18.19 15.83 -12.93
CA ARG A 513 19.60 16.05 -12.58
C ARG A 513 19.94 15.48 -11.21
N ARG A 514 19.08 15.64 -10.20
CA ARG A 514 19.25 15.00 -8.88
C ARG A 514 19.25 13.49 -8.95
N ARG A 515 18.42 12.89 -9.81
CA ARG A 515 18.43 11.43 -10.05
C ARG A 515 19.76 11.01 -10.67
N ALA A 516 20.22 11.71 -11.70
CA ALA A 516 21.51 11.42 -12.36
C ALA A 516 22.69 11.59 -11.40
N TYR A 517 22.74 12.67 -10.64
CA TYR A 517 23.73 12.91 -9.60
C TYR A 517 23.74 11.80 -8.55
N ARG A 518 22.56 11.33 -8.10
CA ARG A 518 22.45 10.21 -7.16
C ARG A 518 22.97 8.89 -7.75
N VAL A 519 22.71 8.62 -9.03
CA VAL A 519 23.27 7.45 -9.73
C VAL A 519 24.79 7.53 -9.79
N HIS A 520 25.34 8.69 -10.17
CA HIS A 520 26.78 8.91 -10.20
C HIS A 520 27.43 8.72 -8.82
N GLN A 521 26.85 9.29 -7.77
CA GLN A 521 27.31 9.10 -6.39
C GLN A 521 27.32 7.63 -5.94
N ILE A 522 26.32 6.85 -6.34
CA ILE A 522 26.29 5.40 -6.07
C ILE A 522 27.41 4.70 -6.83
N GLU A 523 27.70 5.10 -8.06
CA GLU A 523 28.76 4.49 -8.86
C GLU A 523 30.15 4.81 -8.30
N THR A 524 30.41 6.07 -7.91
CA THR A 524 31.63 6.44 -7.19
C THR A 524 31.78 5.64 -5.89
N LEU A 525 30.67 5.43 -5.17
CA LEU A 525 30.66 4.61 -3.95
C LEU A 525 31.01 3.14 -4.23
N LYS A 526 30.50 2.55 -5.31
CA LYS A 526 30.89 1.19 -5.74
C LYS A 526 32.37 1.09 -6.06
N GLY A 527 32.93 2.07 -6.78
CA GLY A 527 34.37 2.12 -7.07
C GLY A 527 35.21 2.08 -5.79
N ARG A 528 34.89 2.95 -4.84
CA ARG A 528 35.55 2.97 -3.51
C ARG A 528 35.40 1.65 -2.75
N LEU A 529 34.22 1.02 -2.77
CA LEU A 529 34.01 -0.28 -2.13
C LEU A 529 34.78 -1.41 -2.83
N HIS A 530 34.95 -1.32 -4.15
CA HIS A 530 35.75 -2.26 -4.90
C HIS A 530 37.22 -2.18 -4.51
N GLU A 531 37.79 -0.96 -4.44
CA GLU A 531 39.15 -0.70 -3.95
C GLU A 531 39.36 -1.24 -2.53
N VAL A 532 38.45 -0.92 -1.61
CA VAL A 532 38.48 -1.45 -0.23
C VAL A 532 38.40 -2.97 -0.19
N SER A 533 37.68 -3.59 -1.14
CA SER A 533 37.63 -5.06 -1.22
C SER A 533 38.94 -5.67 -1.70
N LEU A 534 39.85 -4.90 -2.31
CA LEU A 534 41.14 -5.36 -2.83
C LEU A 534 42.28 -5.26 -1.81
N GLU A 535 42.14 -4.45 -0.75
CA GLU A 535 43.15 -4.21 0.28
C GLU A 535 43.57 -5.50 1.05
N SER A 536 44.84 -5.54 1.46
CA SER A 536 45.43 -6.59 2.31
C SER A 536 46.03 -5.94 3.58
N PRO A 537 45.64 -6.37 4.81
CA PRO A 537 44.80 -7.52 5.16
C PRO A 537 43.30 -7.31 4.83
N THR A 538 42.57 -8.41 4.62
CA THR A 538 41.14 -8.34 4.27
C THR A 538 40.33 -7.65 5.35
N LEU A 539 39.58 -6.62 4.97
CA LEU A 539 38.75 -5.84 5.89
C LEU A 539 37.38 -6.48 6.09
N SER A 540 36.89 -6.44 7.33
CA SER A 540 35.50 -6.78 7.62
C SER A 540 34.56 -5.72 7.06
N LEU A 541 33.30 -6.09 6.80
CA LEU A 541 32.29 -5.14 6.33
C LEU A 541 32.13 -3.93 7.29
N GLU A 542 32.36 -4.12 8.60
CA GLU A 542 32.29 -3.05 9.60
C GLU A 542 33.42 -2.04 9.45
N GLN A 543 34.64 -2.51 9.13
CA GLN A 543 35.80 -1.66 8.85
C GLN A 543 35.61 -0.92 7.52
N ALA A 544 35.10 -1.59 6.49
CA ALA A 544 34.74 -0.95 5.22
C ALA A 544 33.66 0.15 5.41
N CYS A 545 32.67 -0.09 6.28
CA CYS A 545 31.67 0.94 6.63
C CYS A 545 32.30 2.19 7.24
N LYS A 546 33.27 2.02 8.15
CA LYS A 546 34.01 3.13 8.79
C LYS A 546 34.85 3.92 7.79
N GLN A 547 35.55 3.24 6.88
CA GLN A 547 36.42 3.87 5.89
C GLN A 547 35.64 4.67 4.84
N VAL A 548 34.44 4.19 4.47
CA VAL A 548 33.61 4.83 3.44
C VAL A 548 32.63 5.85 4.04
N GLY A 549 32.41 5.83 5.36
CA GLY A 549 31.59 6.82 6.08
C GLY A 549 30.08 6.58 6.02
N PHE A 550 29.65 5.33 5.79
CA PHE A 550 28.23 4.96 5.70
C PHE A 550 27.86 3.88 6.70
N SER A 551 26.63 3.94 7.22
CA SER A 551 26.08 2.86 8.05
C SER A 551 25.94 1.55 7.26
N ARG A 552 26.11 0.41 7.92
CA ARG A 552 25.96 -0.93 7.33
C ARG A 552 24.65 -1.13 6.58
N GLN A 553 23.51 -0.73 7.16
CA GLN A 553 22.20 -0.88 6.52
C GLN A 553 22.10 -0.08 5.21
N ARG A 554 22.64 1.13 5.20
CA ARG A 554 22.65 2.01 4.02
C ARG A 554 23.55 1.47 2.91
N LEU A 555 24.71 0.92 3.26
CA LEU A 555 25.62 0.27 2.30
C LEU A 555 25.01 -0.98 1.66
N VAL A 556 24.42 -1.87 2.46
CA VAL A 556 23.74 -3.07 1.96
C VAL A 556 22.56 -2.73 1.06
N THR A 557 21.86 -1.63 1.35
CA THR A 557 20.72 -1.17 0.54
C THR A 557 21.15 -0.54 -0.78
N LEU A 558 22.24 0.24 -0.79
CA LEU A 558 22.71 0.97 -1.98
C LEU A 558 23.57 0.09 -2.91
N CYS A 559 24.45 -0.73 -2.34
CA CYS A 559 25.45 -1.54 -3.06
C CYS A 559 25.47 -2.99 -2.51
N PRO A 560 24.43 -3.80 -2.77
CA PRO A 560 24.29 -5.13 -2.17
C PRO A 560 25.32 -6.14 -2.67
N LYS A 561 25.75 -6.04 -3.94
CA LYS A 561 26.68 -6.99 -4.56
C LYS A 561 28.10 -6.80 -4.00
N GLU A 562 28.52 -5.55 -3.92
CA GLU A 562 29.83 -5.12 -3.44
C GLU A 562 29.97 -5.41 -1.94
N SER A 563 28.91 -5.14 -1.16
CA SER A 563 28.85 -5.50 0.27
C SER A 563 28.96 -7.02 0.48
N ALA A 564 28.29 -7.82 -0.36
CA ALA A 564 28.39 -9.28 -0.29
C ALA A 564 29.77 -9.79 -0.69
N ALA A 565 30.43 -9.16 -1.67
CA ALA A 565 31.78 -9.52 -2.09
C ALA A 565 32.82 -9.30 -0.97
N ILE A 566 32.74 -8.17 -0.25
CA ILE A 566 33.60 -7.89 0.91
C ILE A 566 33.42 -8.94 2.00
N VAL A 567 32.16 -9.28 2.33
CA VAL A 567 31.85 -10.32 3.33
C VAL A 567 32.43 -11.68 2.91
N ALA A 568 32.20 -12.10 1.67
CA ALA A 568 32.68 -13.38 1.16
C ALA A 568 34.22 -13.48 1.17
N ARG A 569 34.92 -12.39 0.81
CA ARG A 569 36.39 -12.36 0.84
C ARG A 569 36.93 -12.41 2.27
N TYR A 570 36.32 -11.67 3.20
CA TYR A 570 36.71 -11.71 4.61
C TYR A 570 36.47 -13.09 5.24
N GLU A 571 35.35 -13.73 4.94
CA GLU A 571 35.05 -15.09 5.39
C GLU A 571 36.04 -16.11 4.84
N ARG A 572 36.41 -16.00 3.55
CA ARG A 572 37.42 -16.87 2.93
C ARG A 572 38.78 -16.72 3.59
N SER A 573 39.28 -15.50 3.74
CA SER A 573 40.58 -15.24 4.37
C SER A 573 40.61 -15.72 5.83
N ARG A 574 39.53 -15.50 6.59
CA ARG A 574 39.38 -16.04 7.95
C ARG A 574 39.36 -17.57 7.96
N GLY A 575 38.71 -18.20 6.99
CA GLY A 575 38.70 -19.64 6.80
C GLY A 575 40.11 -20.20 6.54
N GLU A 576 40.85 -19.58 5.61
CA GLU A 576 42.24 -19.94 5.29
C GLU A 576 43.18 -19.74 6.48
N SER A 577 43.06 -18.63 7.22
CA SER A 577 43.86 -18.42 8.44
C SER A 577 43.52 -19.43 9.54
N LYS A 578 42.24 -19.83 9.66
CA LYS A 578 41.83 -20.89 10.59
C LYS A 578 42.42 -22.24 10.17
N GLN A 579 42.40 -22.55 8.88
CA GLN A 579 42.95 -23.80 8.33
C GLN A 579 44.46 -23.86 8.54
N ARG A 580 45.20 -22.79 8.22
CA ARG A 580 46.65 -22.70 8.48
C ARG A 580 46.99 -22.94 9.95
N ARG A 581 46.25 -22.33 10.88
CA ARG A 581 46.43 -22.56 12.33
C ARG A 581 46.16 -24.01 12.76
N ILE A 582 45.21 -24.69 12.12
CA ILE A 582 44.92 -26.11 12.38
C ILE A 582 46.05 -26.99 11.84
N GLU A 583 46.55 -26.70 10.64
CA GLU A 583 47.66 -27.41 10.03
C GLU A 583 48.96 -27.24 10.83
N GLU A 584 49.26 -26.02 11.28
CA GLU A 584 50.38 -25.71 12.19
C GLU A 584 50.27 -26.46 13.53
N LEU A 585 49.08 -26.51 14.12
CA LEU A 585 48.85 -27.30 15.35
C LEU A 585 49.05 -28.80 15.09
N ASN A 586 48.51 -29.32 13.99
CA ASN A 586 48.59 -30.75 13.67
C ASN A 586 50.02 -31.18 13.39
N SER A 587 50.79 -30.38 12.64
CA SER A 587 52.19 -30.67 12.34
C SER A 587 53.05 -30.65 13.61
N GLU A 588 52.83 -29.69 14.50
CA GLU A 588 53.56 -29.61 15.76
C GLU A 588 53.18 -30.75 16.74
N VAL A 589 51.90 -31.08 16.85
CA VAL A 589 51.44 -32.25 17.62
C VAL A 589 52.05 -33.54 17.07
N ARG A 590 52.07 -33.72 15.73
CA ARG A 590 52.68 -34.89 15.11
C ARG A 590 54.16 -35.02 15.45
N ARG A 591 54.92 -33.91 15.40
CA ARG A 591 56.33 -33.85 15.78
C ARG A 591 56.56 -34.25 17.25
N ILE A 592 55.72 -33.74 18.16
CA ILE A 592 55.80 -34.07 19.60
C ILE A 592 55.45 -35.54 19.84
N VAL A 593 54.41 -36.06 19.19
CA VAL A 593 53.99 -37.45 19.32
C VAL A 593 55.10 -38.39 18.84
N GLN A 594 55.72 -38.12 17.69
CA GLN A 594 56.87 -38.90 17.18
C GLN A 594 58.03 -38.93 18.18
N LYS A 595 58.39 -37.78 18.74
CA LYS A 595 59.44 -37.69 19.77
C LYS A 595 59.12 -38.54 21.01
N LEU A 596 57.87 -38.49 21.48
CA LEU A 596 57.44 -39.28 22.64
C LEU A 596 57.48 -40.80 22.39
N TYR A 597 57.11 -41.24 21.18
CA TYR A 597 57.26 -42.66 20.79
C TYR A 597 58.72 -43.10 20.75
N GLN A 598 59.63 -42.29 20.20
CA GLN A 598 61.07 -42.58 20.18
C GLN A 598 61.67 -42.68 21.60
N GLU A 599 61.13 -41.93 22.55
CA GLU A 599 61.50 -41.99 23.98
C GLU A 599 60.81 -43.15 24.74
N GLY A 600 60.03 -44.00 24.07
CA GLY A 600 59.27 -45.10 24.71
C GLY A 600 58.11 -44.65 25.60
N LYS A 601 57.67 -43.38 25.50
CA LYS A 601 56.64 -42.79 26.36
C LYS A 601 55.30 -42.73 25.62
N CYS A 602 54.23 -43.16 26.29
CA CYS A 602 52.87 -43.00 25.73
C CYS A 602 52.52 -41.51 25.56
N PRO A 603 52.15 -41.05 24.34
CA PRO A 603 51.78 -39.67 24.07
C PRO A 603 50.36 -39.38 24.55
N SER A 604 50.20 -39.06 25.84
CA SER A 604 48.91 -38.62 26.38
C SER A 604 48.67 -37.14 26.11
N HIS A 605 47.40 -36.72 26.05
CA HIS A 605 47.02 -35.32 25.86
C HIS A 605 47.79 -34.39 26.80
N ARG A 606 47.89 -34.71 28.10
CA ARG A 606 48.60 -33.89 29.09
C ARG A 606 50.08 -33.71 28.75
N ARG A 607 50.76 -34.74 28.26
CA ARG A 607 52.20 -34.68 27.90
C ARG A 607 52.42 -33.90 26.61
N VAL A 608 51.52 -34.05 25.63
CA VAL A 608 51.58 -33.28 24.39
C VAL A 608 51.30 -31.80 24.66
N THR A 609 50.29 -31.46 25.47
CA THR A 609 50.01 -30.07 25.85
C THR A 609 51.15 -29.40 26.60
N ALA A 610 51.91 -30.13 27.42
CA ALA A 610 53.06 -29.60 28.14
C ALA A 610 54.26 -29.28 27.24
N LEU A 611 54.32 -29.86 26.03
CA LEU A 611 55.42 -29.69 25.08
C LEU A 611 55.05 -28.77 23.90
N LEU A 612 53.80 -28.32 23.81
CA LEU A 612 53.34 -27.37 22.78
C LEU A 612 53.82 -25.95 23.10
N ALA A 613 54.26 -25.21 22.08
CA ALA A 613 54.62 -23.80 22.20
C ALA A 613 53.43 -22.94 22.65
N GLU A 614 53.68 -21.87 23.43
CA GLU A 614 52.64 -21.00 23.99
C GLU A 614 51.80 -20.26 22.94
N SER A 615 52.31 -20.13 21.71
CA SER A 615 51.64 -19.47 20.58
C SER A 615 50.53 -20.29 19.92
N VAL A 616 50.36 -21.58 20.28
CA VAL A 616 49.42 -22.50 19.63
C VAL A 616 48.11 -22.62 20.44
N SER A 617 46.98 -22.65 19.74
CA SER A 617 45.64 -22.67 20.34
C SER A 617 45.43 -23.85 21.29
N ARG A 618 45.15 -23.57 22.58
CA ARG A 618 44.95 -24.57 23.65
C ARG A 618 43.53 -25.16 23.71
N SER A 619 42.92 -25.41 22.55
CA SER A 619 41.62 -26.09 22.51
C SER A 619 41.80 -27.58 22.77
N TRP A 620 41.31 -28.05 23.92
CA TRP A 620 41.37 -29.47 24.31
C TRP A 620 40.84 -30.41 23.23
N VAL A 621 39.72 -30.03 22.58
CA VAL A 621 39.09 -30.81 21.51
C VAL A 621 39.98 -30.89 20.26
N ALA A 622 40.64 -29.79 19.90
CA ALA A 622 41.52 -29.76 18.73
C ALA A 622 42.81 -30.56 18.98
N ILE A 623 43.38 -30.45 20.18
CA ILE A 623 44.59 -31.18 20.57
C ILE A 623 44.31 -32.68 20.68
N ASP A 624 43.20 -33.09 21.32
CA ASP A 624 42.84 -34.51 21.45
C ASP A 624 42.62 -35.17 20.09
N ALA A 625 41.93 -34.48 19.17
CA ALA A 625 41.74 -34.94 17.79
C ALA A 625 43.07 -35.08 17.05
N ALA A 626 43.96 -34.09 17.16
CA ALA A 626 45.28 -34.11 16.53
C ALA A 626 46.17 -35.25 17.08
N VAL A 627 46.15 -35.49 18.40
CA VAL A 627 46.90 -36.57 19.05
C VAL A 627 46.39 -37.94 18.62
N LYS A 628 45.06 -38.12 18.54
CA LYS A 628 44.46 -39.38 18.05
C LYS A 628 44.82 -39.66 16.60
N ALA A 629 44.78 -38.64 15.73
CA ALA A 629 45.17 -38.77 14.34
C ALA A 629 46.65 -39.14 14.19
N ALA A 630 47.55 -38.45 14.89
CA ALA A 630 48.99 -38.72 14.85
C ALA A 630 49.34 -40.12 15.37
N LYS A 631 48.68 -40.60 16.44
CA LYS A 631 48.85 -41.99 16.93
C LYS A 631 48.42 -43.04 15.91
N LYS A 632 47.29 -42.79 15.24
CA LYS A 632 46.76 -43.72 14.23
C LYS A 632 47.70 -43.83 13.04
N GLU A 633 48.25 -42.71 12.57
CA GLU A 633 49.25 -42.67 11.48
C GLU A 633 50.53 -43.44 11.84
N LEU A 634 51.06 -43.24 13.04
CA LEU A 634 52.30 -43.92 13.47
C LEU A 634 52.11 -45.41 13.73
N ASN A 635 50.98 -45.81 14.33
CA ASN A 635 50.68 -47.23 14.52
C ASN A 635 50.44 -47.95 13.18
N ALA A 636 49.90 -47.27 12.17
CA ALA A 636 49.77 -47.83 10.81
C ALA A 636 51.15 -47.99 10.16
N ALA A 637 52.03 -46.99 10.26
CA ALA A 637 53.39 -47.07 9.71
C ALA A 637 54.24 -48.18 10.38
N LEU A 638 54.03 -48.46 11.67
CA LEU A 638 54.68 -49.57 12.38
C LEU A 638 54.15 -50.95 11.97
N HIS A 639 52.90 -51.04 11.50
CA HIS A 639 52.30 -52.29 11.00
C HIS A 639 52.68 -52.62 9.55
N ASP A 640 53.02 -51.64 8.72
CA ASP A 640 53.51 -51.84 7.35
C ASP A 640 55.03 -52.10 7.29
N SER A 641 55.75 -51.96 8.40
CA SER A 641 57.22 -52.09 8.49
C SER A 641 57.70 -53.39 9.15
N GLY A 642 56.79 -54.30 9.49
CA GLY A 642 57.09 -55.63 10.05
C GLY A 642 56.44 -56.70 9.21
#